data_AF-A0A8B8UPJ9-F1
#
_entry.id   AF-A0A8B8UPJ9-F1
#
_cell.length_a   1.000
_cell.length_b   1.000
_cell.length_c   1.000
_cell.angle_alpha   90.00
_cell.angle_beta   90.00
_cell.angle_gamma   90.00
#
_symmetry.space_group_name_H-M   'P 1'
#
loop_
_entity.id
_entity.type
_entity.pdbx_description
1 polymer ?
#
loop_
_entity_poly.entity_id
_entity_poly.type
_entity_poly.pdbx_seq_one_letter_code
_entity_poly.pdbx_strand_id
1 'polypeptide(L)'
;MDVLKEVLSLDQAKFDQLKETSQNETDKTNDPFENYLKDCKFKAPSNQDQSPFAKLKSLQETHSNNETAINKIIPQLIDYLTEFTNRLSNYTQDLDFIKKKSNELQSLLEYNSTKLAHISPMVNDLMIPPELIDDIVKGKINENWQDNITFIADKEEIYDKYRYNNVDHDHKDTENSAVIAPKDFDKLCQLLDILKNVILERSKRLIISKIKTLRSHHPVPSQRIQTKLLKVQKIFPFIRDNNLSLALELRQAYCYTMKWYYREYFSRYIRSLTILQFQQIDSQFALGNGLSTTSVGGFSNSPSLFFSNYLTTSASNAFYNKLPVTDEEVDRYFQIKKRLNILTQEDNTVMVSQIAENNTAKNYIEIGFKNLNLAILDNCTVEYHFLKDFFAMNGENFEEINGLLEQIFQPTFDEATAYTQQLIQYNYDIFGVLISIRVANQLQFESERRGIPSMFDTFLNGQLIQLWPRFQQLVDFQCESLRKAAITTNVAKYAGSSTTSNNSPLTSPHELTVQFGKFLSSFLTLAITHKQAIDERSEPLYNSIIRLRNDFETVMTKCSKKTKSPERFLTTNYMYLYNNLQQLHLHLNISNSDAQNHNFDSAENVSTKATDDDENDSSVPLIIRETESHFKTLVEAFTRS
;
A
#
# COMPACT_ATOMS: atom_id res chain seq x y z
N MET A 1 64.75 96.66 -14.45
CA MET A 1 64.19 97.74 -15.29
C MET A 1 63.82 97.12 -16.64
N ASP A 2 62.66 96.54 -16.92
CA ASP A 2 61.39 96.51 -16.21
C ASP A 2 60.68 95.13 -16.24
N VAL A 3 61.33 94.05 -16.72
CA VAL A 3 60.72 92.71 -16.81
C VAL A 3 61.35 91.67 -15.85
N LEU A 4 62.55 91.94 -15.33
CA LEU A 4 63.09 91.29 -14.11
C LEU A 4 62.33 91.74 -12.83
N LYS A 5 61.17 92.37 -13.02
CA LYS A 5 60.26 92.92 -12.02
C LYS A 5 58.91 92.19 -11.98
N GLU A 6 58.66 91.24 -12.89
CA GLU A 6 57.36 90.56 -13.02
C GLU A 6 57.45 89.02 -12.96
N VAL A 7 58.59 88.39 -13.33
CA VAL A 7 58.85 86.97 -13.02
C VAL A 7 59.43 86.79 -11.61
N LEU A 8 60.09 87.84 -11.11
CA LEU A 8 60.31 88.03 -9.69
C LEU A 8 59.05 88.68 -9.13
N SER A 9 58.19 87.86 -8.51
CA SER A 9 57.33 88.30 -7.42
C SER A 9 58.21 88.88 -6.32
N LEU A 10 58.64 90.11 -6.56
CA LEU A 10 59.24 90.99 -5.58
C LEU A 10 58.25 91.19 -4.46
N ASP A 11 58.69 90.79 -3.27
CA ASP A 11 58.78 91.77 -2.21
C ASP A 11 60.05 92.61 -2.47
N GLN A 12 59.85 93.92 -2.51
CA GLN A 12 60.76 94.94 -3.03
C GLN A 12 61.27 95.80 -1.88
N ALA A 13 62.35 95.38 -1.23
CA ALA A 13 63.14 96.27 -0.40
C ALA A 13 64.62 95.87 -0.47
N LYS A 14 65.41 96.70 -1.17
CA LYS A 14 66.89 96.76 -1.22
C LYS A 14 67.57 96.03 -2.38
N PHE A 15 67.19 96.48 -3.57
CA PHE A 15 68.12 96.73 -4.66
C PHE A 15 68.71 98.13 -4.44
N ASP A 16 69.99 98.26 -4.09
CA ASP A 16 70.72 99.49 -4.37
C ASP A 16 72.24 99.27 -4.31
N GLN A 17 72.87 99.59 -5.44
CA GLN A 17 74.25 100.06 -5.61
C GLN A 17 75.37 99.02 -5.81
N LEU A 18 75.48 98.58 -7.06
CA LEU A 18 76.74 98.61 -7.81
C LEU A 18 76.96 100.03 -8.40
N LYS A 19 78.21 100.46 -8.52
CA LYS A 19 78.64 101.59 -9.37
C LYS A 19 79.96 101.25 -10.09
N GLU A 20 80.03 101.71 -11.34
CA GLU A 20 81.05 101.61 -12.40
C GLU A 20 82.36 102.41 -12.08
N THR A 21 83.44 102.57 -12.88
CA THR A 21 83.76 102.44 -14.33
C THR A 21 85.31 102.59 -14.57
N SER A 22 85.81 102.04 -15.70
CA SER A 22 86.75 102.60 -16.74
C SER A 22 88.26 102.94 -16.58
N GLN A 23 89.05 102.32 -17.49
CA GLN A 23 89.96 102.81 -18.58
C GLN A 23 91.36 103.49 -18.40
N ASN A 24 92.31 102.92 -19.18
CA ASN A 24 93.34 103.47 -20.12
C ASN A 24 94.65 104.19 -19.71
N GLU A 25 95.75 103.56 -20.17
CA GLU A 25 96.95 104.02 -20.92
C GLU A 25 97.76 105.29 -20.55
N THR A 26 99.09 105.10 -20.46
CA THR A 26 100.22 105.79 -21.17
C THR A 26 101.51 105.66 -20.31
N ASP A 27 102.77 105.71 -20.74
CA ASP A 27 103.49 105.58 -22.01
C ASP A 27 105.01 105.78 -21.65
N LYS A 28 105.93 105.30 -22.52
CA LYS A 28 107.28 105.85 -22.83
C LYS A 28 108.60 105.10 -22.50
N THR A 29 109.18 104.62 -23.62
CA THR A 29 110.49 104.97 -24.24
C THR A 29 111.80 104.26 -23.85
N ASN A 30 112.42 103.71 -24.92
CA ASN A 30 113.85 103.51 -25.23
C ASN A 30 114.61 102.44 -24.43
N ASP A 31 115.49 101.62 -25.00
CA ASP A 31 115.87 101.25 -26.38
C ASP A 31 116.69 99.95 -26.24
N PRO A 32 116.83 99.12 -27.28
CA PRO A 32 117.41 97.78 -27.25
C PRO A 32 118.94 97.80 -27.43
N PHE A 33 119.64 96.80 -26.88
CA PHE A 33 121.10 96.61 -26.99
C PHE A 33 121.96 97.68 -26.31
N GLU A 34 121.91 97.78 -24.99
CA GLU A 34 123.11 98.16 -24.24
C GLU A 34 123.25 97.25 -23.02
N ASN A 35 124.22 96.35 -23.11
CA ASN A 35 124.83 95.71 -21.95
C ASN A 35 123.98 94.65 -21.21
N TYR A 36 123.62 93.50 -21.80
CA TYR A 36 124.54 92.44 -22.29
C TYR A 36 125.96 92.37 -21.66
N LEU A 37 126.31 93.20 -20.66
CA LEU A 37 127.67 93.34 -20.14
C LEU A 37 127.73 93.37 -18.61
N LYS A 38 126.60 93.13 -17.93
CA LYS A 38 126.59 92.74 -16.51
C LYS A 38 126.04 91.34 -16.26
N ASP A 39 126.04 90.52 -17.31
CA ASP A 39 126.37 89.12 -17.11
C ASP A 39 127.74 89.01 -16.43
N CYS A 40 127.86 88.04 -15.52
CA CYS A 40 129.10 87.49 -14.97
C CYS A 40 129.86 88.30 -13.90
N LYS A 41 129.47 88.14 -12.61
CA LYS A 41 130.22 87.32 -11.60
C LYS A 41 129.85 87.62 -10.14
N PHE A 42 129.21 86.62 -9.51
CA PHE A 42 129.38 86.07 -8.15
C PHE A 42 129.87 86.94 -6.97
N LYS A 43 129.06 86.98 -5.89
CA LYS A 43 129.31 86.29 -4.59
C LYS A 43 128.12 86.44 -3.60
N ALA A 44 127.80 85.34 -2.90
CA ALA A 44 126.80 85.17 -1.83
C ALA A 44 127.13 86.00 -0.55
N PRO A 45 126.28 86.13 0.52
CA PRO A 45 125.09 85.33 0.89
C PRO A 45 123.86 86.06 1.57
N SER A 46 122.77 85.28 1.73
CA SER A 46 121.83 85.15 2.89
C SER A 46 120.68 86.12 3.25
N ASN A 47 119.48 85.49 3.35
CA ASN A 47 118.31 85.69 4.24
C ASN A 47 117.39 86.90 4.00
N GLN A 48 116.06 86.93 4.19
CA GLN A 48 114.91 86.02 4.41
C GLN A 48 113.70 86.99 4.50
N ASP A 49 112.53 86.71 3.91
CA ASP A 49 111.23 87.22 4.41
C ASP A 49 110.04 86.41 3.86
N GLN A 50 109.17 85.95 4.76
CA GLN A 50 108.07 84.99 4.56
C GLN A 50 106.68 85.67 4.60
N SER A 51 106.12 86.04 3.44
CA SER A 51 104.71 86.50 3.33
C SER A 51 103.90 85.92 2.16
N PRO A 52 104.47 85.39 1.06
CA PRO A 52 103.68 84.76 -0.02
C PRO A 52 103.24 83.31 0.27
N PHE A 53 103.96 82.58 1.13
CA PHE A 53 103.78 81.13 1.29
C PHE A 53 102.48 80.72 2.00
N ALA A 54 101.93 81.55 2.89
CA ALA A 54 100.69 81.23 3.61
C ALA A 54 99.44 81.26 2.69
N LYS A 55 99.40 82.19 1.73
CA LYS A 55 98.28 82.36 0.80
C LYS A 55 98.29 81.34 -0.35
N LEU A 56 99.49 80.88 -0.72
CA LEU A 56 99.69 79.80 -1.69
C LEU A 56 99.27 78.45 -1.11
N LYS A 57 99.54 78.21 0.18
CA LYS A 57 99.17 76.95 0.85
C LYS A 57 97.65 76.79 1.02
N SER A 58 96.92 77.86 1.36
CA SER A 58 95.45 77.81 1.46
C SER A 58 94.78 77.62 0.09
N LEU A 59 95.29 78.26 -0.97
CA LEU A 59 94.78 78.07 -2.32
C LEU A 59 95.04 76.65 -2.84
N GLN A 60 96.22 76.09 -2.54
CA GLN A 60 96.57 74.72 -2.91
C GLN A 60 95.72 73.67 -2.18
N GLU A 61 95.35 73.90 -0.91
CA GLU A 61 94.37 73.07 -0.19
C GLU A 61 92.97 73.14 -0.82
N THR A 62 92.49 74.32 -1.21
CA THR A 62 91.18 74.45 -1.87
C THR A 62 91.14 73.79 -3.25
N HIS A 63 92.24 73.88 -4.01
CA HIS A 63 92.33 73.26 -5.34
C HIS A 63 92.40 71.73 -5.24
N SER A 64 93.14 71.19 -4.26
CA SER A 64 93.22 69.75 -4.01
C SER A 64 91.88 69.17 -3.51
N ASN A 65 91.13 69.91 -2.69
CA ASN A 65 89.79 69.49 -2.24
C ASN A 65 88.76 69.49 -3.39
N ASN A 66 88.81 70.47 -4.30
CA ASN A 66 87.93 70.49 -5.46
C ASN A 66 88.29 69.42 -6.49
N GLU A 67 89.58 69.17 -6.75
CA GLU A 67 90.01 68.07 -7.63
C GLU A 67 89.64 66.70 -7.05
N THR A 68 89.75 66.51 -5.73
CA THR A 68 89.35 65.25 -5.10
C THR A 68 87.83 65.07 -5.07
N ALA A 69 87.04 66.13 -4.87
CA ALA A 69 85.59 66.06 -4.97
C ALA A 69 85.11 65.75 -6.40
N ILE A 70 85.69 66.41 -7.41
CA ILE A 70 85.32 66.20 -8.82
C ILE A 70 85.80 64.83 -9.31
N ASN A 71 87.03 64.41 -9.02
CA ASN A 71 87.56 63.15 -9.54
C ASN A 71 87.10 61.92 -8.75
N LYS A 72 86.61 62.07 -7.51
CA LYS A 72 86.22 60.93 -6.67
C LYS A 72 84.71 60.81 -6.46
N ILE A 73 84.01 61.91 -6.20
CA ILE A 73 82.60 61.85 -5.79
C ILE A 73 81.67 61.84 -7.01
N ILE A 74 81.97 62.64 -8.03
CA ILE A 74 81.10 62.72 -9.24
C ILE A 74 81.10 61.41 -10.04
N PRO A 75 82.25 60.75 -10.32
CA PRO A 75 82.25 59.45 -10.98
C PRO A 75 81.52 58.40 -10.14
N GLN A 76 81.72 58.40 -8.81
CA GLN A 76 80.99 57.48 -7.92
C GLN A 76 79.47 57.72 -7.92
N LEU A 77 79.02 58.96 -8.03
CA LEU A 77 77.59 59.28 -8.12
C LEU A 77 77.00 58.90 -9.49
N ILE A 78 77.78 59.08 -10.57
CA ILE A 78 77.39 58.67 -11.92
C ILE A 78 77.35 57.16 -12.03
N ASP A 79 78.33 56.45 -11.46
CA ASP A 79 78.37 54.99 -11.38
C ASP A 79 77.18 54.47 -10.56
N TYR A 80 76.84 55.11 -9.43
CA TYR A 80 75.67 54.74 -8.64
C TYR A 80 74.35 55.03 -9.38
N LEU A 81 74.23 56.15 -10.09
CA LEU A 81 73.02 56.48 -10.85
C LEU A 81 72.87 55.59 -12.09
N THR A 82 73.95 55.24 -12.76
CA THR A 82 73.92 54.28 -13.88
C THR A 82 73.64 52.87 -13.39
N GLU A 83 74.20 52.46 -12.25
CA GLU A 83 73.85 51.19 -11.61
C GLU A 83 72.39 51.17 -11.14
N PHE A 84 71.90 52.26 -10.54
CA PHE A 84 70.50 52.38 -10.12
C PHE A 84 69.55 52.37 -11.31
N THR A 85 69.90 53.06 -12.40
CA THR A 85 69.10 53.07 -13.63
C THR A 85 69.10 51.69 -14.29
N ASN A 86 70.24 50.99 -14.29
CA ASN A 86 70.31 49.60 -14.76
C ASN A 86 69.51 48.66 -13.87
N ARG A 87 69.57 48.81 -12.54
CA ARG A 87 68.75 48.03 -11.60
C ARG A 87 67.25 48.31 -11.80
N LEU A 88 66.86 49.56 -12.03
CA LEU A 88 65.48 49.94 -12.30
C LEU A 88 65.01 49.40 -13.65
N SER A 89 65.86 49.43 -14.69
CA SER A 89 65.58 48.83 -15.99
C SER A 89 65.43 47.32 -15.88
N ASN A 90 66.32 46.64 -15.15
CA ASN A 90 66.23 45.20 -14.91
C ASN A 90 64.96 44.85 -14.13
N TYR A 91 64.65 45.60 -13.07
CA TYR A 91 63.42 45.38 -12.30
C TYR A 91 62.16 45.67 -13.10
N THR A 92 62.18 46.68 -13.98
CA THR A 92 61.07 46.98 -14.89
C THR A 92 60.90 45.88 -15.94
N GLN A 93 62.01 45.34 -16.45
CA GLN A 93 62.00 44.20 -17.36
C GLN A 93 61.50 42.92 -16.68
N ASP A 94 61.88 42.69 -15.42
CA ASP A 94 61.39 41.58 -14.60
C ASP A 94 59.89 41.76 -14.30
N LEU A 95 59.43 42.98 -14.01
CA LEU A 95 58.01 43.28 -13.80
C LEU A 95 57.20 43.08 -15.08
N ASP A 96 57.72 43.49 -16.24
CA ASP A 96 57.10 43.22 -17.53
C ASP A 96 57.09 41.72 -17.86
N PHE A 97 58.15 40.99 -17.49
CA PHE A 97 58.19 39.54 -17.62
C PHE A 97 57.15 38.86 -16.72
N ILE A 98 57.05 39.26 -15.46
CA ILE A 98 56.05 38.76 -14.51
C ILE A 98 54.64 39.09 -15.01
N LYS A 99 54.42 40.32 -15.50
CA LYS A 99 53.12 40.74 -16.02
C LYS A 99 52.73 39.94 -17.27
N LYS A 100 53.66 39.71 -18.20
CA LYS A 100 53.44 38.84 -19.37
C LYS A 100 53.13 37.41 -18.95
N LYS A 101 53.90 36.84 -18.03
CA LYS A 101 53.69 35.48 -17.52
C LYS A 101 52.39 35.35 -16.73
N SER A 102 52.00 36.38 -15.98
CA SER A 102 50.72 36.43 -15.26
C SER A 102 49.54 36.49 -16.23
N ASN A 103 49.65 37.26 -17.33
CA ASN A 103 48.63 37.30 -18.36
C ASN A 103 48.54 35.97 -19.12
N GLU A 104 49.68 35.33 -19.42
CA GLU A 104 49.72 34.01 -20.02
C GLU A 104 49.07 32.96 -19.11
N LEU A 105 49.39 32.96 -17.82
CA LEU A 105 48.76 32.08 -16.83
C LEU A 105 47.27 32.36 -16.68
N GLN A 106 46.85 33.62 -16.74
CA GLN A 106 45.44 34.00 -16.71
C GLN A 106 44.70 33.46 -17.94
N SER A 107 45.29 33.61 -19.14
CA SER A 107 44.72 33.05 -20.36
C SER A 107 44.70 31.52 -20.34
N LEU A 108 45.74 30.87 -19.81
CA LEU A 108 45.77 29.41 -19.64
C LEU A 108 44.75 28.93 -18.60
N LEU A 109 44.53 29.70 -17.53
CA LEU A 109 43.52 29.42 -16.52
C LEU A 109 42.11 29.55 -17.11
N GLU A 110 41.83 30.60 -17.87
CA GLU A 110 40.55 30.77 -18.58
C GLU A 110 40.33 29.68 -19.62
N TYR A 111 41.37 29.31 -20.37
CA TYR A 111 41.32 28.20 -21.32
C TYR A 111 41.07 26.85 -20.64
N ASN A 112 41.76 26.56 -19.53
CA ASN A 112 41.53 25.33 -18.78
C ASN A 112 40.18 25.33 -18.08
N SER A 113 39.74 26.47 -17.53
CA SER A 113 38.44 26.61 -16.89
C SER A 113 37.30 26.38 -17.87
N THR A 114 37.37 26.96 -19.07
CA THR A 114 36.35 26.74 -20.11
C THR A 114 36.31 25.28 -20.57
N LYS A 115 37.46 24.66 -20.79
CA LYS A 115 37.53 23.21 -21.10
C LYS A 115 37.02 22.32 -19.97
N LEU A 116 37.40 22.61 -18.72
CA LEU A 116 36.93 21.87 -17.54
C LEU A 116 35.43 22.05 -17.32
N ALA A 117 34.87 23.21 -17.66
CA ALA A 117 33.43 23.45 -17.58
C ALA A 117 32.64 22.55 -18.54
N HIS A 118 33.20 22.19 -19.70
CA HIS A 118 32.59 21.24 -20.63
C HIS A 118 32.85 19.78 -20.25
N ILE A 119 34.03 19.46 -19.72
CA ILE A 119 34.41 18.07 -19.39
C ILE A 119 33.81 17.61 -18.06
N SER A 120 33.71 18.48 -17.05
CA SER A 120 33.18 18.12 -15.73
C SER A 120 31.75 17.55 -15.75
N PRO A 121 30.76 18.15 -16.45
CA PRO A 121 29.42 17.56 -16.55
C PRO A 121 29.44 16.23 -17.31
N MET A 122 30.22 16.13 -18.39
CA MET A 122 30.37 14.88 -19.15
C MET A 122 30.97 13.74 -18.32
N VAL A 123 31.97 14.04 -17.48
CA VAL A 123 32.57 13.06 -16.57
C VAL A 123 31.57 12.66 -15.49
N ASN A 124 30.84 13.60 -14.87
CA ASN A 124 29.83 13.26 -13.87
C ASN A 124 28.68 12.42 -14.45
N ASP A 125 28.31 12.67 -15.70
CA ASP A 125 27.29 11.91 -16.42
C ASP A 125 27.74 10.47 -16.71
N LEU A 126 29.00 10.25 -17.12
CA LEU A 126 29.54 8.92 -17.44
C LEU A 126 30.16 8.17 -16.23
N MET A 127 30.41 8.85 -15.11
CA MET A 127 31.05 8.24 -13.95
C MET A 127 30.09 7.26 -13.26
N ILE A 128 30.51 6.01 -13.12
CA ILE A 128 29.88 5.01 -12.25
C ILE A 128 30.78 4.84 -11.02
N PRO A 129 30.30 5.18 -9.80
CA PRO A 129 31.11 5.02 -8.59
C PRO A 129 31.52 3.55 -8.36
N PRO A 130 32.80 3.27 -8.03
CA PRO A 130 33.26 1.89 -7.81
C PRO A 130 32.65 1.25 -6.56
N GLU A 131 32.25 2.06 -5.58
CA GLU A 131 31.51 1.59 -4.39
C GLU A 131 30.15 0.99 -4.79
N LEU A 132 29.46 1.60 -5.76
CA LEU A 132 28.20 1.09 -6.29
C LEU A 132 28.40 -0.25 -7.02
N ILE A 133 29.52 -0.40 -7.72
CA ILE A 133 29.90 -1.67 -8.38
C ILE A 133 30.15 -2.76 -7.32
N ASP A 134 30.88 -2.46 -6.23
CA ASP A 134 31.13 -3.46 -5.19
C ASP A 134 29.84 -3.81 -4.42
N ASP A 135 28.95 -2.84 -4.20
CA ASP A 135 27.63 -3.08 -3.61
C ASP A 135 26.72 -3.92 -4.53
N ILE A 136 26.82 -3.77 -5.84
CA ILE A 136 26.10 -4.62 -6.79
C ILE A 136 26.64 -6.04 -6.78
N VAL A 137 27.97 -6.19 -6.75
CA VAL A 137 28.63 -7.51 -6.84
C VAL A 137 28.59 -8.26 -5.50
N LYS A 138 28.81 -7.58 -4.37
CA LYS A 138 28.95 -8.18 -3.04
C LYS A 138 27.88 -7.77 -2.03
N GLY A 139 27.23 -6.63 -2.24
CA GLY A 139 26.25 -6.08 -1.31
C GLY A 139 25.02 -6.96 -1.09
N LYS A 140 24.42 -6.82 0.09
CA LYS A 140 23.15 -7.47 0.44
C LYS A 140 22.01 -6.73 -0.26
N ILE A 141 21.09 -7.49 -0.83
CA ILE A 141 19.92 -6.95 -1.52
C ILE A 141 18.93 -6.40 -0.47
N ASN A 142 18.98 -5.09 -0.26
CA ASN A 142 18.17 -4.30 0.67
C ASN A 142 17.41 -3.20 -0.11
N GLU A 143 16.65 -2.34 0.58
CA GLU A 143 15.98 -1.16 -0.02
C GLU A 143 17.00 -0.27 -0.77
N ASN A 144 18.19 -0.02 -0.19
CA ASN A 144 19.28 0.71 -0.84
C ASN A 144 19.79 0.05 -2.14
N TRP A 145 19.59 -1.26 -2.31
CA TRP A 145 20.00 -1.94 -3.54
C TRP A 145 19.04 -1.64 -4.70
N GLN A 146 17.79 -1.26 -4.40
CA GLN A 146 16.87 -0.77 -5.43
C GLN A 146 17.32 0.60 -5.96
N ASP A 147 17.87 1.44 -5.09
CA ASP A 147 18.39 2.75 -5.50
C ASP A 147 19.59 2.60 -6.43
N ASN A 148 20.42 1.57 -6.21
CA ASN A 148 21.50 1.21 -7.13
C ASN A 148 20.96 0.74 -8.50
N ILE A 149 19.80 0.07 -8.54
CA ILE A 149 19.15 -0.32 -9.80
C ILE A 149 18.59 0.90 -10.52
N THR A 150 17.89 1.80 -9.82
CA THR A 150 17.39 3.03 -10.44
C THR A 150 18.53 3.90 -10.94
N PHE A 151 19.63 4.00 -10.19
CA PHE A 151 20.82 4.70 -10.64
C PHE A 151 21.38 4.12 -11.94
N ILE A 152 21.38 2.79 -12.09
CA ILE A 152 21.85 2.15 -13.33
C ILE A 152 20.88 2.36 -14.50
N ALA A 153 19.57 2.34 -14.24
CA ALA A 153 18.57 2.66 -15.26
C ALA A 153 18.68 4.13 -15.72
N ASP A 154 18.86 5.06 -14.79
CA ASP A 154 19.09 6.48 -15.09
C ASP A 154 20.39 6.66 -15.90
N LYS A 155 21.44 5.91 -15.54
CA LYS A 155 22.68 5.90 -16.32
C LYS A 155 22.45 5.34 -17.71
N GLU A 156 21.70 4.26 -17.90
CA GLU A 156 21.35 3.71 -19.22
C GLU A 156 20.69 4.77 -20.11
N GLU A 157 19.71 5.53 -19.59
CA GLU A 157 19.08 6.65 -20.32
C GLU A 157 20.10 7.73 -20.70
N ILE A 158 21.06 8.02 -19.82
CA ILE A 158 22.15 8.96 -20.09
C ILE A 158 23.07 8.41 -21.19
N TYR A 159 23.50 7.15 -21.10
CA TYR A 159 24.34 6.49 -22.13
C TYR A 159 23.64 6.49 -23.50
N ASP A 160 22.34 6.25 -23.55
CA ASP A 160 21.55 6.30 -24.79
C ASP A 160 21.49 7.70 -25.42
N LYS A 161 21.37 8.76 -24.60
CA LYS A 161 21.45 10.16 -25.08
C LYS A 161 22.80 10.47 -25.72
N TYR A 162 23.90 9.97 -25.12
CA TYR A 162 25.23 10.11 -25.71
C TYR A 162 25.42 9.21 -26.96
N ARG A 163 24.71 8.09 -27.06
CA ARG A 163 24.73 7.20 -28.23
C ARG A 163 24.01 7.81 -29.44
N TYR A 164 22.84 8.41 -29.25
CA TYR A 164 22.06 9.05 -30.32
C TYR A 164 22.80 10.25 -30.94
N ASN A 165 23.48 11.06 -30.13
CA ASN A 165 24.23 12.23 -30.60
C ASN A 165 25.46 11.87 -31.47
N ASN A 166 25.88 10.60 -31.53
CA ASN A 166 26.96 10.14 -32.41
C ASN A 166 26.47 9.64 -33.78
N VAL A 167 25.17 9.37 -33.97
CA VAL A 167 24.63 8.77 -35.20
C VAL A 167 24.27 9.82 -36.26
N ASP A 168 24.04 11.08 -35.88
CA ASP A 168 23.68 12.18 -36.80
C ASP A 168 24.87 12.76 -37.61
N HIS A 169 25.94 11.97 -37.79
CA HIS A 169 27.16 12.41 -38.48
C HIS A 169 27.11 12.38 -40.02
N ASP A 170 26.00 11.98 -40.65
CA ASP A 170 25.90 11.92 -42.12
C ASP A 170 25.37 13.20 -42.78
N HIS A 171 24.90 14.20 -42.01
CA HIS A 171 24.55 15.52 -42.53
C HIS A 171 25.52 16.59 -42.02
N LYS A 172 26.39 17.01 -42.96
CA LYS A 172 27.30 18.16 -42.82
C LYS A 172 26.54 19.41 -42.37
N ASP A 173 27.26 20.23 -41.61
CA ASP A 173 27.00 21.66 -41.33
C ASP A 173 26.39 22.00 -39.97
N THR A 174 27.11 21.76 -38.86
CA THR A 174 27.17 22.73 -37.74
C THR A 174 28.38 22.48 -36.82
N GLU A 175 29.38 23.36 -36.85
CA GLU A 175 30.64 23.26 -36.08
C GLU A 175 30.54 23.61 -34.59
N ASN A 176 29.36 23.67 -33.97
CA ASN A 176 29.24 24.01 -32.55
C ASN A 176 28.32 23.02 -31.82
N SER A 177 28.92 22.26 -30.90
CA SER A 177 28.32 21.25 -30.00
C SER A 177 28.45 19.77 -30.43
N ALA A 178 29.58 19.39 -31.03
CA ALA A 178 29.95 17.98 -31.20
C ALA A 178 30.46 17.38 -29.88
N VAL A 179 29.59 16.67 -29.16
CA VAL A 179 30.00 15.84 -28.02
C VAL A 179 30.57 14.53 -28.56
N ILE A 180 31.89 14.49 -28.72
CA ILE A 180 32.62 13.31 -29.21
C ILE A 180 32.62 12.24 -28.10
N ALA A 181 32.08 11.05 -28.38
CA ALA A 181 32.17 9.92 -27.46
C ALA A 181 33.65 9.62 -27.11
N PRO A 182 34.00 9.50 -25.81
CA PRO A 182 35.34 9.10 -25.39
C PRO A 182 35.70 7.72 -25.97
N LYS A 183 36.99 7.46 -26.25
CA LYS A 183 37.44 6.11 -26.68
C LYS A 183 37.09 5.00 -25.68
N ASP A 184 36.91 5.35 -24.42
CA ASP A 184 36.52 4.42 -23.34
C ASP A 184 35.00 4.27 -23.20
N PHE A 185 34.19 4.96 -24.02
CA PHE A 185 32.73 4.83 -24.03
C PHE A 185 32.30 3.40 -24.34
N ASP A 186 32.95 2.74 -25.31
CA ASP A 186 32.65 1.33 -25.65
C ASP A 186 32.92 0.39 -24.47
N LYS A 187 34.01 0.61 -23.72
CA LYS A 187 34.30 -0.17 -22.49
C LYS A 187 33.31 0.12 -21.37
N LEU A 188 32.85 1.36 -21.24
CA LEU A 188 31.83 1.74 -20.25
C LEU A 188 30.46 1.15 -20.60
N CYS A 189 30.09 1.09 -21.87
CA CYS A 189 28.90 0.38 -22.34
C CYS A 189 29.01 -1.12 -22.05
N GLN A 190 30.16 -1.74 -22.34
CA GLN A 190 30.41 -3.15 -21.99
C GLN A 190 30.35 -3.38 -20.46
N LEU A 191 30.87 -2.45 -19.66
CA LEU A 191 30.77 -2.52 -18.20
C LEU A 191 29.31 -2.41 -17.73
N LEU A 192 28.52 -1.52 -18.33
CA LEU A 192 27.10 -1.37 -18.03
C LEU A 192 26.33 -2.66 -18.36
N ASP A 193 26.62 -3.28 -19.51
CA ASP A 193 26.03 -4.57 -19.89
C ASP A 193 26.41 -5.70 -18.93
N ILE A 194 27.68 -5.74 -18.47
CA ILE A 194 28.11 -6.71 -17.45
C ILE A 194 27.38 -6.46 -16.13
N LEU A 195 27.28 -5.22 -15.68
CA LEU A 195 26.57 -4.84 -14.45
C LEU A 195 25.10 -5.23 -14.52
N LYS A 196 24.43 -4.96 -15.64
CA LYS A 196 23.05 -5.37 -15.93
C LYS A 196 22.88 -6.88 -15.83
N ASN A 197 23.77 -7.66 -16.45
CA ASN A 197 23.75 -9.12 -16.36
C ASN A 197 23.96 -9.62 -14.91
N VAL A 198 24.87 -9.03 -14.16
CA VAL A 198 25.10 -9.38 -12.74
C VAL A 198 23.86 -9.07 -11.88
N ILE A 199 23.23 -7.91 -12.09
CA ILE A 199 22.00 -7.52 -11.39
C ILE A 199 20.87 -8.49 -11.71
N LEU A 200 20.72 -8.88 -12.97
CA LEU A 200 19.72 -9.84 -13.41
C LEU A 200 19.93 -11.22 -12.75
N GLU A 201 21.16 -11.73 -12.75
CA GLU A 201 21.47 -13.04 -12.15
C GLU A 201 21.23 -13.02 -10.64
N ARG A 202 21.67 -11.97 -9.94
CA ARG A 202 21.46 -11.83 -8.48
C ARG A 202 19.98 -11.68 -8.13
N SER A 203 19.25 -10.86 -8.87
CA SER A 203 17.80 -10.66 -8.69
C SER A 203 17.05 -11.97 -8.86
N LYS A 204 17.34 -12.70 -9.95
CA LYS A 204 16.80 -14.04 -10.21
C LYS A 204 17.11 -14.99 -9.05
N ARG A 205 18.36 -15.03 -8.59
CA ARG A 205 18.78 -15.92 -7.49
C ARG A 205 18.06 -15.60 -6.18
N LEU A 206 17.82 -14.32 -5.89
CA LEU A 206 17.04 -13.91 -4.72
C LEU A 206 15.59 -14.37 -4.84
N ILE A 207 14.90 -14.07 -5.95
CA ILE A 207 13.50 -14.44 -6.14
C ILE A 207 13.33 -15.96 -6.05
N ILE A 208 14.19 -16.73 -6.73
CA ILE A 208 14.18 -18.20 -6.65
C ILE A 208 14.46 -18.68 -5.22
N SER A 209 15.38 -18.07 -4.49
CA SER A 209 15.65 -18.43 -3.09
C SER A 209 14.41 -18.19 -2.21
N LYS A 210 13.70 -17.07 -2.39
CA LYS A 210 12.45 -16.79 -1.67
C LYS A 210 11.32 -17.75 -2.06
N ILE A 211 11.16 -18.03 -3.35
CA ILE A 211 10.17 -19.02 -3.85
C ILE A 211 10.47 -20.41 -3.27
N LYS A 212 11.73 -20.84 -3.23
CA LYS A 212 12.13 -22.11 -2.60
C LYS A 212 11.85 -22.12 -1.09
N THR A 213 11.98 -20.98 -0.42
CA THR A 213 11.67 -20.86 1.01
C THR A 213 10.18 -21.11 1.30
N LEU A 214 9.28 -20.74 0.37
CA LEU A 214 7.84 -21.03 0.50
C LEU A 214 7.52 -22.54 0.51
N ARG A 215 8.40 -23.37 -0.08
CA ARG A 215 8.29 -24.84 -0.09
C ARG A 215 9.09 -25.50 1.03
N SER A 216 9.64 -24.73 1.97
CA SER A 216 10.42 -25.28 3.08
C SER A 216 9.56 -26.14 4.00
N HIS A 217 10.19 -27.12 4.66
CA HIS A 217 9.53 -28.02 5.60
C HIS A 217 9.04 -27.31 6.88
N HIS A 218 9.64 -26.18 7.23
CA HIS A 218 9.16 -25.33 8.32
C HIS A 218 8.14 -24.31 7.77
N PRO A 219 6.86 -24.40 8.16
CA PRO A 219 5.82 -23.53 7.63
C PRO A 219 6.06 -22.09 8.08
N VAL A 220 6.45 -21.23 7.14
CA VAL A 220 6.51 -19.79 7.35
C VAL A 220 5.29 -19.18 6.66
N PRO A 221 4.52 -18.30 7.31
CA PRO A 221 3.42 -17.60 6.65
C PRO A 221 3.89 -16.92 5.36
N SER A 222 3.19 -17.19 4.26
CA SER A 222 3.44 -16.59 2.93
C SER A 222 3.57 -15.07 3.02
N GLN A 223 2.70 -14.42 3.80
CA GLN A 223 2.71 -12.98 4.10
C GLN A 223 4.09 -12.47 4.51
N ARG A 224 4.82 -13.17 5.39
CA ARG A 224 6.14 -12.70 5.85
C ARG A 224 7.19 -12.71 4.74
N ILE A 225 7.07 -13.62 3.78
CA ILE A 225 7.96 -13.71 2.63
C ILE A 225 7.55 -12.67 1.59
N GLN A 226 6.25 -12.48 1.36
CA GLN A 226 5.68 -11.46 0.49
C GLN A 226 6.07 -10.05 0.96
N THR A 227 5.96 -9.71 2.25
CA THR A 227 6.42 -8.41 2.78
C THR A 227 7.90 -8.17 2.50
N LYS A 228 8.74 -9.22 2.60
CA LYS A 228 10.17 -9.12 2.26
C LYS A 228 10.39 -8.92 0.76
N LEU A 229 9.55 -9.49 -0.10
CA LEU A 229 9.61 -9.29 -1.55
C LEU A 229 9.08 -7.91 -1.95
N LEU A 230 8.04 -7.40 -1.28
CA LEU A 230 7.50 -6.05 -1.49
C LEU A 230 8.52 -4.97 -1.17
N LYS A 231 9.36 -5.15 -0.14
CA LYS A 231 10.52 -4.29 0.10
C LYS A 231 11.46 -4.19 -1.10
N VAL A 232 11.44 -5.20 -1.98
CA VAL A 232 12.27 -5.26 -3.18
C VAL A 232 11.47 -5.17 -4.49
N GLN A 233 10.28 -4.59 -4.45
CA GLN A 233 9.35 -4.42 -5.59
C GLN A 233 9.98 -3.89 -6.88
N LYS A 234 10.85 -2.85 -6.83
CA LYS A 234 11.47 -2.24 -8.02
C LYS A 234 12.37 -3.19 -8.83
N ILE A 235 12.77 -4.34 -8.27
CA ILE A 235 13.54 -5.35 -9.00
C ILE A 235 12.74 -5.92 -10.17
N PHE A 236 11.44 -6.21 -9.98
CA PHE A 236 10.69 -6.94 -10.98
C PHE A 236 10.45 -6.13 -12.27
N PRO A 237 10.06 -4.83 -12.21
CA PRO A 237 10.05 -3.97 -13.40
C PRO A 237 11.38 -3.96 -14.13
N PHE A 238 12.50 -3.83 -13.40
CA PHE A 238 13.82 -3.88 -14.01
C PHE A 238 14.10 -5.21 -14.74
N ILE A 239 13.72 -6.36 -14.18
CA ILE A 239 13.86 -7.65 -14.88
C ILE A 239 12.98 -7.67 -16.14
N ARG A 240 11.75 -7.14 -16.06
CA ARG A 240 10.80 -7.12 -17.18
C ARG A 240 11.34 -6.32 -18.37
N ASP A 241 11.89 -5.13 -18.09
CA ASP A 241 12.36 -4.21 -19.13
C ASP A 241 13.62 -4.74 -19.82
N ASN A 242 14.47 -5.47 -19.08
CA ASN A 242 15.69 -6.06 -19.61
C ASN A 242 15.47 -7.44 -20.26
N ASN A 243 14.63 -8.30 -19.68
CA ASN A 243 14.39 -9.68 -20.09
C ASN A 243 12.96 -10.14 -19.77
N LEU A 244 12.03 -9.87 -20.69
CA LEU A 244 10.62 -10.23 -20.52
C LEU A 244 10.39 -11.74 -20.30
N SER A 245 11.09 -12.60 -21.05
CA SER A 245 10.94 -14.06 -20.93
C SER A 245 11.30 -14.57 -19.53
N LEU A 246 12.40 -14.08 -18.95
CA LEU A 246 12.81 -14.46 -17.59
C LEU A 246 11.81 -13.97 -16.54
N ALA A 247 11.28 -12.76 -16.71
CA ALA A 247 10.27 -12.21 -15.81
C ALA A 247 9.00 -13.08 -15.79
N LEU A 248 8.53 -13.50 -16.96
CA LEU A 248 7.36 -14.37 -17.10
C LEU A 248 7.60 -15.76 -16.49
N GLU A 249 8.78 -16.36 -16.71
CA GLU A 249 9.15 -17.64 -16.09
C GLU A 249 9.17 -17.56 -14.55
N LEU A 250 9.74 -16.48 -13.99
CA LEU A 250 9.78 -16.28 -12.53
C LEU A 250 8.38 -16.09 -11.95
N ARG A 251 7.53 -15.32 -12.62
CA ARG A 251 6.13 -15.15 -12.24
C ARG A 251 5.37 -16.48 -12.28
N GLN A 252 5.57 -17.27 -13.34
CA GLN A 252 4.94 -18.57 -13.47
C GLN A 252 5.42 -19.56 -12.40
N ALA A 253 6.72 -19.57 -12.10
CA ALA A 253 7.29 -20.39 -11.03
C ALA A 253 6.77 -20.00 -9.65
N TYR A 254 6.54 -18.70 -9.41
CA TYR A 254 5.87 -18.21 -8.22
C TYR A 254 4.43 -18.72 -8.15
N CYS A 255 3.65 -18.56 -9.22
CA CYS A 255 2.25 -19.01 -9.28
C CYS A 255 2.12 -20.52 -9.04
N TYR A 256 2.96 -21.35 -9.66
CA TYR A 256 2.95 -22.79 -9.39
C TYR A 256 3.34 -23.16 -7.95
N THR A 257 4.23 -22.39 -7.34
CA THR A 257 4.61 -22.62 -5.95
C THR A 257 3.50 -22.19 -5.00
N MET A 258 2.81 -21.07 -5.26
CA MET A 258 1.66 -20.65 -4.48
C MET A 258 0.45 -21.55 -4.67
N LYS A 259 0.22 -22.06 -5.89
CA LYS A 259 -0.79 -23.09 -6.16
C LYS A 259 -0.59 -24.31 -5.26
N TRP A 260 0.64 -24.80 -5.17
CA TRP A 260 0.98 -25.91 -4.27
C TRP A 260 0.82 -25.52 -2.80
N TYR A 261 1.30 -24.33 -2.41
CA TYR A 261 1.24 -23.82 -1.04
C TYR A 261 -0.21 -23.77 -0.55
N TYR A 262 -1.08 -23.01 -1.23
CA TYR A 262 -2.46 -22.84 -0.80
C TYR A 262 -3.20 -24.17 -0.78
N ARG A 263 -3.06 -25.00 -1.82
CA ARG A 263 -3.66 -26.34 -1.83
C ARG A 263 -3.27 -27.13 -0.59
N GLU A 264 -1.98 -27.30 -0.32
CA GLU A 264 -1.50 -28.15 0.77
C GLU A 264 -1.93 -27.63 2.16
N TYR A 265 -1.87 -26.32 2.40
CA TYR A 265 -2.29 -25.74 3.68
C TYR A 265 -3.81 -25.76 3.85
N PHE A 266 -4.58 -25.48 2.80
CA PHE A 266 -6.03 -25.57 2.84
C PHE A 266 -6.51 -27.02 2.95
N SER A 267 -5.87 -28.00 2.31
CA SER A 267 -6.18 -29.42 2.53
C SER A 267 -6.04 -29.80 4.01
N ARG A 268 -4.96 -29.33 4.67
CA ARG A 268 -4.76 -29.55 6.12
C ARG A 268 -5.81 -28.83 6.96
N TYR A 269 -6.14 -27.59 6.59
CA TYR A 269 -7.14 -26.80 7.29
C TYR A 269 -8.55 -27.41 7.15
N ILE A 270 -8.94 -27.84 5.95
CA ILE A 270 -10.18 -28.58 5.70
C ILE A 270 -10.20 -29.85 6.55
N ARG A 271 -9.11 -30.61 6.61
CA ARG A 271 -9.02 -31.78 7.49
C ARG A 271 -9.23 -31.40 8.97
N SER A 272 -8.66 -30.29 9.42
CA SER A 272 -8.88 -29.77 10.78
C SER A 272 -10.35 -29.41 11.01
N LEU A 273 -11.00 -28.79 10.02
CA LEU A 273 -12.42 -28.45 10.06
C LEU A 273 -13.35 -29.68 9.98
N THR A 274 -12.91 -30.79 9.40
CA THR A 274 -13.66 -32.06 9.42
C THR A 274 -13.60 -32.75 10.78
N ILE A 275 -12.58 -32.47 11.60
CA ILE A 275 -12.46 -32.98 12.98
C ILE A 275 -13.42 -32.22 13.93
N LEU A 276 -13.80 -30.99 13.56
CA LEU A 276 -14.73 -30.18 14.32
C LEU A 276 -16.04 -30.93 14.57
N GLN A 277 -16.51 -30.92 15.83
CA GLN A 277 -17.72 -31.64 16.20
C GLN A 277 -18.97 -30.88 15.74
N PHE A 278 -19.58 -31.34 14.65
CA PHE A 278 -20.85 -30.84 14.16
C PHE A 278 -22.03 -31.51 14.87
N GLN A 279 -22.98 -30.72 15.36
CA GLN A 279 -24.25 -31.22 15.89
C GLN A 279 -25.01 -31.94 14.77
N GLN A 280 -25.25 -33.24 14.95
CA GLN A 280 -25.97 -34.07 13.98
C GLN A 280 -27.47 -33.75 14.03
N ILE A 281 -27.99 -33.15 12.97
CA ILE A 281 -29.42 -32.87 12.81
C ILE A 281 -29.97 -33.86 11.79
N ASP A 282 -30.79 -34.78 12.27
CA ASP A 282 -31.37 -35.88 11.48
C ASP A 282 -32.84 -35.60 11.11
N SER A 283 -33.42 -36.51 10.33
CA SER A 283 -34.85 -36.65 10.02
C SER A 283 -35.81 -36.58 11.22
N GLN A 284 -35.33 -36.75 12.45
CA GLN A 284 -36.12 -36.53 13.67
C GLN A 284 -36.54 -35.07 13.86
N PHE A 285 -35.85 -34.11 13.24
CA PHE A 285 -36.20 -32.67 13.25
C PHE A 285 -37.28 -32.31 12.20
N ALA A 286 -38.13 -33.28 11.84
CA ALA A 286 -39.27 -33.08 10.96
C ALA A 286 -40.49 -32.47 11.69
N LEU A 287 -41.20 -31.54 11.04
CA LEU A 287 -42.47 -31.01 11.55
C LEU A 287 -43.47 -32.15 11.80
N GLY A 288 -44.05 -32.20 13.00
CA GLY A 288 -44.99 -33.26 13.41
C GLY A 288 -44.39 -34.38 14.25
N ASN A 289 -43.06 -34.45 14.41
CA ASN A 289 -42.36 -35.48 15.21
C ASN A 289 -42.06 -35.04 16.66
N GLY A 290 -42.79 -34.06 17.20
CA GLY A 290 -42.63 -33.64 18.61
C GLY A 290 -41.52 -32.62 18.87
N LEU A 291 -41.29 -31.65 17.97
CA LEU A 291 -40.36 -30.52 18.15
C LEU A 291 -40.91 -29.41 19.07
N SER A 292 -41.89 -29.71 19.92
CA SER A 292 -42.39 -28.75 20.89
C SER A 292 -41.47 -28.80 22.11
N THR A 293 -41.10 -27.66 22.71
CA THR A 293 -40.26 -27.57 23.93
C THR A 293 -41.01 -28.04 25.18
N THR A 294 -41.89 -29.01 25.00
CA THR A 294 -42.82 -29.48 25.99
C THR A 294 -42.37 -30.87 26.32
N SER A 295 -41.80 -31.07 27.50
CA SER A 295 -41.41 -32.39 27.97
C SER A 295 -42.64 -33.29 27.85
N VAL A 296 -42.59 -34.21 26.90
CA VAL A 296 -43.60 -35.25 26.79
C VAL A 296 -43.20 -36.34 27.77
N GLY A 297 -43.17 -35.95 29.05
CA GLY A 297 -43.10 -36.77 30.25
C GLY A 297 -44.40 -37.57 30.46
N GLY A 298 -44.89 -38.17 29.39
CA GLY A 298 -46.10 -38.97 29.32
C GLY A 298 -46.18 -39.87 28.09
N PHE A 299 -45.13 -39.95 27.27
CA PHE A 299 -45.07 -40.90 26.15
C PHE A 299 -44.78 -42.34 26.59
N SER A 300 -44.79 -42.68 27.87
CA SER A 300 -44.67 -44.08 28.30
C SER A 300 -45.94 -44.90 28.07
N ASN A 301 -47.12 -44.30 27.84
CA ASN A 301 -48.39 -45.04 27.96
C ASN A 301 -49.44 -44.84 26.83
N SER A 302 -49.09 -44.32 25.65
CA SER A 302 -50.05 -44.20 24.54
C SER A 302 -49.75 -45.19 23.40
N PRO A 303 -50.42 -46.35 23.32
CA PRO A 303 -50.04 -47.45 22.42
C PRO A 303 -50.34 -47.18 20.93
N SER A 304 -51.03 -46.09 20.58
CA SER A 304 -51.43 -45.80 19.19
C SER A 304 -50.36 -45.05 18.37
N LEU A 305 -49.41 -44.35 19.01
CA LEU A 305 -48.32 -43.65 18.30
C LEU A 305 -47.02 -44.46 18.27
N PHE A 306 -46.85 -45.47 19.14
CA PHE A 306 -45.74 -46.43 19.07
C PHE A 306 -45.82 -47.33 17.84
N PHE A 307 -47.03 -47.73 17.44
CA PHE A 307 -47.21 -48.64 16.32
C PHE A 307 -46.90 -47.99 14.96
N SER A 308 -47.07 -46.66 14.84
CA SER A 308 -46.73 -45.95 13.60
C SER A 308 -45.24 -45.87 13.35
N ASN A 309 -44.42 -45.60 14.38
CA ASN A 309 -42.97 -45.52 14.20
C ASN A 309 -42.30 -46.87 13.91
N TYR A 310 -42.91 -47.99 14.34
CA TYR A 310 -42.39 -49.33 14.07
C TYR A 310 -42.85 -49.94 12.74
N LEU A 311 -43.96 -49.46 12.14
CA LEU A 311 -44.51 -50.05 10.91
C LEU A 311 -44.33 -49.21 9.64
N THR A 312 -44.02 -47.92 9.73
CA THR A 312 -43.86 -47.07 8.53
C THR A 312 -42.41 -46.84 8.12
N THR A 313 -41.45 -47.34 8.90
CA THR A 313 -40.03 -47.31 8.52
C THR A 313 -39.63 -48.73 8.10
N SER A 314 -39.41 -48.91 6.81
CA SER A 314 -38.86 -50.13 6.22
C SER A 314 -37.69 -50.68 7.04
N ALA A 315 -37.66 -52.01 7.16
CA ALA A 315 -36.80 -52.82 8.02
C ALA A 315 -35.27 -52.74 7.78
N SER A 316 -34.77 -51.67 7.17
CA SER A 316 -33.33 -51.46 6.92
C SER A 316 -32.63 -50.58 7.96
N ASN A 317 -33.36 -49.84 8.81
CA ASN A 317 -32.76 -48.88 9.76
C ASN A 317 -32.86 -49.27 11.25
N ALA A 318 -33.31 -50.50 11.55
CA ALA A 318 -33.44 -51.01 12.92
C ALA A 318 -32.10 -51.29 13.66
N PHE A 319 -30.95 -51.03 13.02
CA PHE A 319 -29.62 -51.31 13.58
C PHE A 319 -28.98 -50.13 14.34
N TYR A 320 -29.59 -48.94 14.33
CA TYR A 320 -29.14 -47.82 15.16
C TYR A 320 -30.24 -47.44 16.13
N ASN A 321 -30.11 -47.87 17.40
CA ASN A 321 -30.88 -47.35 18.52
C ASN A 321 -30.64 -45.83 18.63
N LYS A 322 -31.41 -45.03 17.89
CA LYS A 322 -31.31 -43.59 17.89
C LYS A 322 -32.09 -43.05 19.08
N LEU A 323 -31.37 -42.48 20.06
CA LEU A 323 -32.00 -41.83 21.22
C LEU A 323 -33.02 -40.78 20.77
N PRO A 324 -34.13 -40.60 21.50
CA PRO A 324 -35.07 -39.51 21.24
C PRO A 324 -34.37 -38.15 21.46
N VAL A 325 -34.66 -37.19 20.58
CA VAL A 325 -34.12 -35.82 20.66
C VAL A 325 -34.55 -35.18 21.97
N THR A 326 -33.63 -34.53 22.67
CA THR A 326 -33.93 -33.84 23.93
C THR A 326 -34.53 -32.45 23.70
N ASP A 327 -35.37 -31.98 24.62
CA ASP A 327 -35.99 -30.64 24.54
C ASP A 327 -34.93 -29.51 24.45
N GLU A 328 -33.78 -29.70 25.09
CA GLU A 328 -32.65 -28.77 25.03
C GLU A 328 -31.97 -28.71 23.65
N GLU A 329 -31.97 -29.81 22.89
CA GLU A 329 -31.44 -29.84 21.53
C GLU A 329 -32.41 -29.18 20.55
N VAL A 330 -33.71 -29.37 20.76
CA VAL A 330 -34.76 -28.67 20.01
C VAL A 330 -34.70 -27.17 20.26
N ASP A 331 -34.57 -26.73 21.52
CA ASP A 331 -34.50 -25.31 21.83
C ASP A 331 -33.26 -24.65 21.20
N ARG A 332 -32.08 -25.29 21.34
CA ARG A 332 -30.85 -24.82 20.69
C ARG A 332 -30.95 -24.75 19.16
N TYR A 333 -31.63 -25.69 18.52
CA TYR A 333 -31.87 -25.67 17.08
C TYR A 333 -32.65 -24.43 16.63
N PHE A 334 -33.65 -24.00 17.41
CA PHE A 334 -34.49 -22.83 17.12
C PHE A 334 -33.92 -21.49 17.63
N GLN A 335 -32.78 -21.48 18.33
CA GLN A 335 -32.08 -20.24 18.74
C GLN A 335 -31.37 -19.57 17.55
N ILE A 336 -32.14 -19.25 16.50
CA ILE A 336 -31.60 -18.76 15.23
C ILE A 336 -30.89 -17.42 15.38
N LYS A 337 -31.36 -16.54 16.27
CA LYS A 337 -30.72 -15.24 16.53
C LYS A 337 -29.28 -15.41 17.01
N LYS A 338 -29.03 -16.39 17.87
CA LYS A 338 -27.67 -16.70 18.36
C LYS A 338 -26.78 -17.29 17.26
N ARG A 339 -27.35 -18.12 16.39
CA ARG A 339 -26.66 -18.67 15.21
C ARG A 339 -26.38 -17.58 14.16
N LEU A 340 -27.28 -16.62 14.02
CA LEU A 340 -27.15 -15.46 13.13
C LEU A 340 -26.06 -14.48 13.58
N ASN A 341 -25.68 -14.48 14.87
CA ASN A 341 -24.57 -13.65 15.35
C ASN A 341 -23.26 -13.94 14.61
N ILE A 342 -23.13 -15.11 13.99
CA ILE A 342 -22.01 -15.44 13.10
C ILE A 342 -21.89 -14.45 11.93
N LEU A 343 -22.98 -13.86 11.46
CA LEU A 343 -22.99 -12.86 10.37
C LEU A 343 -22.76 -11.43 10.90
N THR A 344 -23.13 -11.14 12.15
CA THR A 344 -23.10 -9.80 12.75
C THR A 344 -21.89 -9.53 13.65
N GLN A 345 -21.09 -10.54 13.99
CA GLN A 345 -19.83 -10.35 14.72
C GLN A 345 -18.86 -9.49 13.89
N GLU A 346 -18.51 -8.31 14.40
CA GLU A 346 -17.51 -7.40 13.83
C GLU A 346 -16.11 -8.04 13.73
N ASP A 347 -15.82 -8.98 14.63
CA ASP A 347 -14.61 -9.80 14.60
C ASP A 347 -14.76 -10.95 13.59
N ASN A 348 -14.52 -10.62 12.31
CA ASN A 348 -14.37 -11.60 11.22
C ASN A 348 -13.03 -12.35 11.29
N THR A 349 -12.62 -12.80 12.48
CA THR A 349 -11.39 -13.58 12.61
C THR A 349 -11.64 -15.04 12.27
N VAL A 350 -10.87 -15.57 11.32
CA VAL A 350 -10.87 -16.98 10.95
C VAL A 350 -10.42 -17.86 12.12
N MET A 351 -11.14 -18.96 12.36
CA MET A 351 -10.74 -19.97 13.33
C MET A 351 -9.44 -20.67 12.89
N VAL A 352 -8.40 -20.62 13.73
CA VAL A 352 -7.12 -21.28 13.45
C VAL A 352 -7.24 -22.81 13.55
N SER A 353 -6.52 -23.56 12.71
CA SER A 353 -6.55 -25.03 12.67
C SER A 353 -6.41 -25.71 14.04
N GLN A 354 -5.50 -25.24 14.90
CA GLN A 354 -5.27 -25.79 16.24
C GLN A 354 -6.47 -25.59 17.18
N ILE A 355 -7.18 -24.47 17.00
CA ILE A 355 -8.40 -24.18 17.76
C ILE A 355 -9.52 -25.08 17.23
N ALA A 356 -9.63 -25.25 15.91
CA ALA A 356 -10.62 -26.13 15.30
C ALA A 356 -10.49 -27.59 15.78
N GLU A 357 -9.27 -28.12 15.90
CA GLU A 357 -9.02 -29.50 16.35
C GLU A 357 -9.33 -29.71 17.84
N ASN A 358 -9.07 -28.71 18.69
CA ASN A 358 -9.25 -28.81 20.14
C ASN A 358 -10.62 -28.31 20.62
N ASN A 359 -11.48 -27.85 19.70
CA ASN A 359 -12.78 -27.30 20.06
C ASN A 359 -13.73 -28.44 20.47
N THR A 360 -14.09 -28.45 21.75
CA THR A 360 -15.06 -29.40 22.33
C THR A 360 -16.50 -28.89 22.24
N ALA A 361 -16.72 -27.66 21.79
CA ALA A 361 -18.06 -27.10 21.62
C ALA A 361 -18.76 -27.76 20.42
N LYS A 362 -20.04 -28.09 20.61
CA LYS A 362 -20.93 -28.53 19.54
C LYS A 362 -21.20 -27.35 18.60
N ASN A 363 -20.64 -27.41 17.40
CA ASN A 363 -20.78 -26.39 16.39
C ASN A 363 -21.84 -26.80 15.34
N TYR A 364 -22.34 -25.83 14.59
CA TYR A 364 -23.22 -26.07 13.46
C TYR A 364 -22.46 -25.95 12.13
N ILE A 365 -23.08 -26.42 11.05
CA ILE A 365 -22.45 -26.50 9.72
C ILE A 365 -22.03 -25.12 9.19
N GLU A 366 -22.77 -24.06 9.53
CA GLU A 366 -22.46 -22.69 9.09
C GLU A 366 -21.13 -22.18 9.63
N ILE A 367 -20.67 -22.69 10.78
CA ILE A 367 -19.37 -22.30 11.36
C ILE A 367 -18.23 -22.84 10.49
N GLY A 368 -18.31 -24.11 10.09
CA GLY A 368 -17.32 -24.70 9.19
C GLY A 368 -17.32 -24.00 7.82
N PHE A 369 -18.50 -23.76 7.27
CA PHE A 369 -18.66 -23.06 5.99
C PHE A 369 -18.12 -21.62 6.04
N LYS A 370 -18.50 -20.81 7.04
CA LYS A 370 -17.99 -19.43 7.20
C LYS A 370 -16.47 -19.43 7.31
N ASN A 371 -15.92 -20.21 8.24
CA ASN A 371 -14.49 -20.17 8.55
C ASN A 371 -13.62 -20.60 7.36
N LEU A 372 -14.09 -21.54 6.53
CA LEU A 372 -13.37 -21.90 5.32
C LEU A 372 -13.40 -20.79 4.28
N ASN A 373 -14.59 -20.31 3.92
CA ASN A 373 -14.75 -19.34 2.83
C ASN A 373 -14.16 -17.96 3.19
N LEU A 374 -14.25 -17.54 4.46
CA LEU A 374 -13.61 -16.32 4.95
C LEU A 374 -12.08 -16.43 4.92
N ALA A 375 -11.52 -17.58 5.29
CA ALA A 375 -10.07 -17.82 5.19
C ALA A 375 -9.58 -17.73 3.74
N ILE A 376 -10.35 -18.29 2.81
CA ILE A 376 -10.04 -18.20 1.39
C ILE A 376 -10.09 -16.73 0.93
N LEU A 377 -11.15 -16.00 1.28
CA LEU A 377 -11.31 -14.57 0.94
C LEU A 377 -10.11 -13.73 1.44
N ASP A 378 -9.71 -13.89 2.69
CA ASP A 378 -8.59 -13.15 3.28
C ASP A 378 -7.27 -13.44 2.55
N ASN A 379 -7.00 -14.71 2.23
CA ASN A 379 -5.78 -15.09 1.51
C ASN A 379 -5.81 -14.64 0.04
N CYS A 380 -6.97 -14.71 -0.63
CA CYS A 380 -7.14 -14.14 -1.97
C CYS A 380 -6.91 -12.63 -1.97
N THR A 381 -7.38 -11.91 -0.93
CA THR A 381 -7.17 -10.47 -0.78
C THR A 381 -5.67 -10.15 -0.71
N VAL A 382 -4.93 -10.85 0.15
CA VAL A 382 -3.49 -10.65 0.32
C VAL A 382 -2.74 -10.97 -0.97
N GLU A 383 -3.08 -12.08 -1.63
CA GLU A 383 -2.43 -12.48 -2.88
C GLU A 383 -2.70 -11.49 -4.01
N TYR A 384 -3.93 -10.99 -4.13
CA TYR A 384 -4.28 -9.98 -5.12
C TYR A 384 -3.43 -8.71 -4.98
N HIS A 385 -3.33 -8.18 -3.74
CA HIS A 385 -2.50 -6.99 -3.48
C HIS A 385 -1.02 -7.27 -3.75
N PHE A 386 -0.51 -8.44 -3.35
CA PHE A 386 0.86 -8.83 -3.64
C PHE A 386 1.14 -8.90 -5.15
N LEU A 387 0.27 -9.54 -5.93
CA LEU A 387 0.45 -9.66 -7.37
C LEU A 387 0.41 -8.30 -8.06
N LYS A 388 -0.54 -7.44 -7.67
CA LYS A 388 -0.66 -6.08 -8.17
C LYS A 388 0.60 -5.26 -7.89
N ASP A 389 1.05 -5.27 -6.63
CA ASP A 389 2.16 -4.44 -6.18
C ASP A 389 3.50 -5.00 -6.70
N PHE A 390 3.83 -6.26 -6.37
CA PHE A 390 5.16 -6.80 -6.67
C PHE A 390 5.43 -6.97 -8.16
N PHE A 391 4.46 -7.45 -8.94
CA PHE A 391 4.63 -7.65 -10.38
C PHE A 391 4.35 -6.37 -11.21
N ALA A 392 4.06 -5.25 -10.55
CA ALA A 392 3.79 -3.95 -11.17
C ALA A 392 2.83 -4.07 -12.37
N MET A 393 1.74 -4.80 -12.13
CA MET A 393 0.70 -5.01 -13.13
C MET A 393 -0.22 -3.79 -13.06
N ASN A 394 -0.01 -2.85 -13.99
CA ASN A 394 -0.82 -1.63 -14.10
C ASN A 394 -2.31 -1.99 -14.26
N GLY A 395 -3.20 -1.05 -13.93
CA GLY A 395 -4.66 -1.27 -13.88
C GLY A 395 -5.31 -1.81 -15.17
N GLU A 396 -4.63 -1.77 -16.31
CA GLU A 396 -5.08 -2.33 -17.59
C GLU A 396 -4.96 -3.87 -17.67
N ASN A 397 -4.13 -4.50 -16.82
CA ASN A 397 -3.88 -5.95 -16.82
C ASN A 397 -4.73 -6.71 -15.79
N PHE A 398 -5.90 -6.19 -15.42
CA PHE A 398 -6.76 -6.79 -14.40
C PHE A 398 -7.16 -8.24 -14.74
N GLU A 399 -7.44 -8.52 -16.01
CA GLU A 399 -7.79 -9.85 -16.50
C GLU A 399 -6.62 -10.84 -16.38
N GLU A 400 -5.38 -10.37 -16.57
CA GLU A 400 -4.19 -11.20 -16.41
C GLU A 400 -3.95 -11.54 -14.94
N ILE A 401 -4.14 -10.59 -14.02
CA ILE A 401 -4.09 -10.85 -12.57
C ILE A 401 -5.17 -11.86 -12.18
N ASN A 402 -6.38 -11.71 -12.73
CA ASN A 402 -7.49 -12.63 -12.48
C ASN A 402 -7.14 -14.05 -12.93
N GLY A 403 -6.60 -14.23 -14.13
CA GLY A 403 -6.17 -15.54 -14.63
C GLY A 403 -5.05 -16.18 -13.79
N LEU A 404 -4.12 -15.38 -13.26
CA LEU A 404 -3.08 -15.87 -12.35
C LEU A 404 -3.64 -16.29 -10.99
N LEU A 405 -4.50 -15.46 -10.38
CA LEU A 405 -5.20 -15.81 -9.15
C LEU A 405 -6.04 -17.07 -9.34
N GLU A 406 -6.72 -17.16 -10.49
CA GLU A 406 -7.50 -18.34 -10.84
C GLU A 406 -6.61 -19.57 -10.87
N GLN A 407 -5.48 -19.51 -11.57
CA GLN A 407 -4.52 -20.61 -11.63
C GLN A 407 -4.01 -21.04 -10.25
N ILE A 408 -3.81 -20.09 -9.33
CA ILE A 408 -3.32 -20.33 -7.96
C ILE A 408 -4.41 -20.99 -7.09
N PHE A 409 -5.61 -20.43 -7.10
CA PHE A 409 -6.67 -20.80 -6.15
C PHE A 409 -7.61 -21.90 -6.66
N GLN A 410 -7.66 -22.20 -7.97
CA GLN A 410 -8.59 -23.20 -8.51
C GLN A 410 -8.56 -24.55 -7.76
N PRO A 411 -7.40 -25.17 -7.47
CA PRO A 411 -7.40 -26.43 -6.72
C PRO A 411 -7.94 -26.29 -5.29
N THR A 412 -7.74 -25.12 -4.68
CA THR A 412 -8.27 -24.81 -3.35
C THR A 412 -9.80 -24.67 -3.41
N PHE A 413 -10.31 -24.06 -4.47
CA PHE A 413 -11.74 -23.89 -4.70
C PHE A 413 -12.42 -25.24 -4.96
N ASP A 414 -11.78 -26.14 -5.70
CA ASP A 414 -12.27 -27.51 -5.91
C ASP A 414 -12.39 -28.27 -4.58
N GLU A 415 -11.36 -28.19 -3.72
CA GLU A 415 -11.37 -28.83 -2.39
C GLU A 415 -12.41 -28.20 -1.46
N ALA A 416 -12.55 -26.88 -1.48
CA ALA A 416 -13.56 -26.17 -0.69
C ALA A 416 -14.98 -26.54 -1.13
N THR A 417 -15.20 -26.67 -2.43
CA THR A 417 -16.47 -27.14 -3.02
C THR A 417 -16.80 -28.56 -2.58
N ALA A 418 -15.81 -29.46 -2.61
CA ALA A 418 -15.98 -30.82 -2.13
C ALA A 418 -16.31 -30.87 -0.63
N TYR A 419 -15.68 -30.02 0.18
CA TYR A 419 -15.97 -29.90 1.61
C TYR A 419 -17.40 -29.40 1.86
N THR A 420 -17.86 -28.38 1.14
CA THR A 420 -19.26 -27.91 1.24
C THR A 420 -20.23 -29.03 0.90
N GLN A 421 -19.96 -29.81 -0.16
CA GLN A 421 -20.79 -30.97 -0.51
C GLN A 421 -20.83 -32.00 0.64
N GLN A 422 -19.69 -32.28 1.28
CA GLN A 422 -19.63 -33.19 2.44
C GLN A 422 -20.43 -32.67 3.64
N LEU A 423 -20.37 -31.36 3.91
CA LEU A 423 -21.14 -30.73 4.98
C LEU A 423 -22.64 -30.87 4.78
N ILE A 424 -23.13 -30.81 3.54
CA ILE A 424 -24.57 -30.77 3.27
C ILE A 424 -25.20 -32.14 2.95
N GLN A 425 -24.43 -33.14 2.55
CA GLN A 425 -24.95 -34.41 2.00
C GLN A 425 -25.82 -35.20 2.98
N TYR A 426 -25.42 -35.29 4.25
CA TYR A 426 -26.09 -36.12 5.26
C TYR A 426 -26.76 -35.32 6.39
N ASN A 427 -26.84 -33.99 6.26
CA ASN A 427 -27.46 -33.13 7.28
C ASN A 427 -28.88 -32.71 6.86
N TYR A 428 -29.79 -32.69 7.84
CA TYR A 428 -31.17 -32.23 7.71
C TYR A 428 -31.38 -30.81 8.29
N ASP A 429 -30.29 -30.08 8.58
CA ASP A 429 -30.32 -28.72 9.12
C ASP A 429 -30.65 -27.69 8.04
N ILE A 430 -31.95 -27.44 7.85
CA ILE A 430 -32.43 -26.45 6.89
C ILE A 430 -31.97 -25.03 7.21
N PHE A 431 -31.85 -24.70 8.50
CA PHE A 431 -31.43 -23.38 8.94
C PHE A 431 -29.93 -23.18 8.76
N GLY A 432 -29.11 -24.21 9.04
CA GLY A 432 -27.67 -24.17 8.80
C GLY A 432 -27.32 -23.99 7.32
N VAL A 433 -28.07 -24.66 6.43
CA VAL A 433 -27.92 -24.45 4.97
C VAL A 433 -28.31 -23.03 4.58
N LEU A 434 -29.44 -22.52 5.09
CA LEU A 434 -29.89 -21.16 4.78
C LEU A 434 -28.93 -20.09 5.34
N ILE A 435 -28.40 -20.27 6.55
CA ILE A 435 -27.37 -19.39 7.11
C ILE A 435 -26.11 -19.44 6.25
N SER A 436 -25.70 -20.63 5.78
CA SER A 436 -24.53 -20.76 4.88
C SER A 436 -24.73 -20.01 3.57
N ILE A 437 -25.95 -20.01 3.01
CA ILE A 437 -26.32 -19.16 1.86
C ILE A 437 -26.16 -17.68 2.20
N ARG A 438 -26.67 -17.24 3.36
CA ARG A 438 -26.52 -15.83 3.78
C ARG A 438 -25.05 -15.45 4.00
N VAL A 439 -24.23 -16.35 4.54
CA VAL A 439 -22.78 -16.17 4.69
C VAL A 439 -22.13 -16.01 3.32
N ALA A 440 -22.48 -16.84 2.34
CA ALA A 440 -21.95 -16.71 0.97
C ALA A 440 -22.28 -15.33 0.37
N ASN A 441 -23.53 -14.87 0.51
CA ASN A 441 -23.94 -13.55 -0.01
C ASN A 441 -23.22 -12.40 0.71
N GLN A 442 -22.98 -12.51 2.02
CA GLN A 442 -22.19 -11.52 2.76
C GLN A 442 -20.73 -11.49 2.30
N LEU A 443 -20.12 -12.65 2.04
CA LEU A 443 -18.76 -12.74 1.53
C LEU A 443 -18.63 -12.21 0.10
N GLN A 444 -19.67 -12.33 -0.73
CA GLN A 444 -19.71 -11.66 -2.05
C GLN A 444 -19.65 -10.14 -1.90
N PHE A 445 -20.49 -9.57 -1.03
CA PHE A 445 -20.45 -8.13 -0.76
C PHE A 445 -19.10 -7.68 -0.19
N GLU A 446 -18.50 -8.49 0.68
CA GLU A 446 -17.17 -8.19 1.23
C GLU A 446 -16.06 -8.28 0.17
N SER A 447 -16.14 -9.24 -0.76
CA SER A 447 -15.24 -9.37 -1.91
C SER A 447 -15.29 -8.13 -2.81
N GLU A 448 -16.49 -7.67 -3.15
CA GLU A 448 -16.72 -6.44 -3.93
C GLU A 448 -16.14 -5.22 -3.21
N ARG A 449 -16.39 -5.08 -1.90
CA ARG A 449 -15.86 -3.97 -1.09
C ARG A 449 -14.33 -3.97 -1.04
N ARG A 450 -13.69 -5.14 -1.05
CA ARG A 450 -12.23 -5.29 -1.06
C ARG A 450 -11.62 -5.15 -2.47
N GLY A 451 -12.44 -5.03 -3.51
CA GLY A 451 -11.99 -4.88 -4.91
C GLY A 451 -11.31 -6.14 -5.46
N ILE A 452 -11.69 -7.33 -4.96
CA ILE A 452 -11.12 -8.60 -5.39
C ILE A 452 -11.69 -8.98 -6.76
N PRO A 453 -10.91 -9.65 -7.64
CA PRO A 453 -11.40 -10.09 -8.95
C PRO A 453 -12.57 -11.07 -8.92
N SER A 454 -13.34 -11.07 -10.01
CA SER A 454 -14.57 -11.83 -10.23
C SER A 454 -14.46 -13.37 -10.10
N MET A 455 -13.24 -13.91 -10.03
CA MET A 455 -13.00 -15.33 -9.80
C MET A 455 -13.59 -15.80 -8.46
N PHE A 456 -13.44 -15.01 -7.38
CA PHE A 456 -13.99 -15.39 -6.08
C PHE A 456 -15.53 -15.38 -6.09
N ASP A 457 -16.14 -14.42 -6.78
CA ASP A 457 -17.60 -14.35 -6.93
C ASP A 457 -18.12 -15.54 -7.72
N THR A 458 -17.39 -15.96 -8.77
CA THR A 458 -17.70 -17.17 -9.55
C THR A 458 -17.66 -18.43 -8.68
N PHE A 459 -16.67 -18.53 -7.79
CA PHE A 459 -16.58 -19.62 -6.83
C PHE A 459 -17.74 -19.63 -5.83
N LEU A 460 -18.08 -18.47 -5.24
CA LEU A 460 -19.21 -18.36 -4.32
C LEU A 460 -20.55 -18.66 -5.01
N ASN A 461 -20.74 -18.22 -6.26
CA ASN A 461 -21.88 -18.61 -7.08
C ASN A 461 -21.94 -20.13 -7.29
N GLY A 462 -20.79 -20.78 -7.49
CA GLY A 462 -20.67 -22.24 -7.50
C GLY A 462 -21.14 -22.89 -6.19
N GLN A 463 -20.81 -22.32 -5.03
CA GLN A 463 -21.32 -22.79 -3.73
C GLN A 463 -22.84 -22.63 -3.65
N LEU A 464 -23.38 -21.49 -4.08
CA LEU A 464 -24.82 -21.22 -4.06
C LEU A 464 -25.61 -22.20 -4.95
N ILE A 465 -25.06 -22.57 -6.12
CA ILE A 465 -25.65 -23.57 -7.03
C ILE A 465 -25.77 -24.95 -6.36
N GLN A 466 -24.97 -25.25 -5.32
CA GLN A 466 -25.09 -26.49 -4.55
C GLN A 466 -26.00 -26.35 -3.33
N LEU A 467 -25.95 -25.21 -2.65
CA LEU A 467 -26.71 -24.94 -1.43
C LEU A 467 -28.21 -24.78 -1.71
N TRP A 468 -28.60 -24.06 -2.77
CA TRP A 468 -30.02 -23.80 -3.08
C TRP A 468 -30.83 -25.07 -3.39
N PRO A 469 -30.37 -25.97 -4.28
CA PRO A 469 -31.09 -27.23 -4.50
C PRO A 469 -31.21 -28.07 -3.24
N ARG A 470 -30.16 -28.09 -2.40
CA ARG A 470 -30.20 -28.82 -1.13
C ARG A 470 -31.20 -28.20 -0.15
N PHE A 471 -31.24 -26.88 -0.05
CA PHE A 471 -32.25 -26.17 0.72
C PHE A 471 -33.67 -26.57 0.26
N GLN A 472 -33.92 -26.58 -1.04
CA GLN A 472 -35.22 -26.96 -1.60
C GLN A 472 -35.61 -28.41 -1.25
N GLN A 473 -34.66 -29.35 -1.33
CA GLN A 473 -34.89 -30.75 -0.91
C GLN A 473 -35.28 -30.84 0.59
N LEU A 474 -34.66 -30.06 1.45
CA LEU A 474 -34.98 -30.02 2.87
C LEU A 474 -36.36 -29.39 3.11
N VAL A 475 -36.72 -28.35 2.37
CA VAL A 475 -38.09 -27.78 2.40
C VAL A 475 -39.10 -28.83 1.97
N ASP A 476 -38.85 -29.55 0.87
CA ASP A 476 -39.74 -30.59 0.36
C ASP A 476 -39.93 -31.72 1.37
N PHE A 477 -38.85 -32.12 2.06
CA PHE A 477 -38.91 -33.08 3.17
C PHE A 477 -39.80 -32.59 4.32
N GLN A 478 -39.72 -31.30 4.68
CA GLN A 478 -40.56 -30.71 5.73
C GLN A 478 -42.03 -30.58 5.29
N CYS A 479 -42.29 -30.19 4.05
CA CYS A 479 -43.64 -30.19 3.46
C CYS A 479 -44.25 -31.59 3.44
N GLU A 480 -43.47 -32.60 3.05
CA GLU A 480 -43.94 -34.00 3.06
C GLU A 480 -44.23 -34.49 4.48
N SER A 481 -43.36 -34.18 5.43
CA SER A 481 -43.56 -34.49 6.85
C SER A 481 -44.84 -33.84 7.39
N LEU A 482 -45.08 -32.58 7.04
CA LEU A 482 -46.29 -31.86 7.39
C LEU A 482 -47.55 -32.50 6.80
N ARG A 483 -47.53 -32.89 5.52
CA ARG A 483 -48.66 -33.59 4.88
C ARG A 483 -48.94 -34.98 5.46
N LYS A 484 -47.90 -35.67 5.95
CA LYS A 484 -47.97 -36.97 6.61
C LYS A 484 -48.25 -36.88 8.11
N ALA A 485 -48.20 -35.68 8.69
CA ALA A 485 -48.43 -35.48 10.11
C ALA A 485 -49.80 -36.05 10.54
N ALA A 486 -49.82 -36.72 11.70
CA ALA A 486 -51.03 -37.32 12.21
C ALA A 486 -52.09 -36.23 12.48
N ILE A 487 -53.29 -36.43 11.92
CA ILE A 487 -54.43 -35.53 12.15
C ILE A 487 -54.88 -35.71 13.60
N THR A 488 -54.46 -34.81 14.48
CA THR A 488 -54.74 -34.82 15.92
C THR A 488 -55.36 -33.51 16.36
N THR A 489 -55.85 -33.48 17.59
CA THR A 489 -56.31 -32.25 18.27
C THR A 489 -55.46 -32.01 19.51
N ASN A 490 -54.18 -32.39 19.45
CA ASN A 490 -53.27 -32.36 20.58
C ASN A 490 -52.87 -30.91 20.86
N VAL A 491 -53.00 -30.51 22.12
CA VAL A 491 -52.68 -29.16 22.59
C VAL A 491 -51.23 -29.09 23.06
N ALA A 492 -50.54 -27.99 22.75
CA ALA A 492 -49.20 -27.73 23.28
C ALA A 492 -49.22 -27.60 24.82
N LYS A 493 -48.34 -28.32 25.53
CA LYS A 493 -48.25 -28.22 27.00
C LYS A 493 -47.24 -27.13 27.40
N TYR A 494 -47.64 -26.14 28.18
CA TYR A 494 -46.70 -25.13 28.68
C TYR A 494 -45.94 -25.63 29.92
N ALA A 495 -44.63 -25.37 29.97
CA ALA A 495 -43.81 -25.65 31.14
C ALA A 495 -44.40 -24.95 32.39
N GLY A 496 -44.72 -25.74 33.42
CA GLY A 496 -45.37 -25.27 34.66
C GLY A 496 -46.88 -25.52 34.77
N SER A 497 -47.56 -26.02 33.72
CA SER A 497 -48.97 -26.40 33.80
C SER A 497 -49.12 -27.83 34.33
N SER A 498 -49.32 -27.97 35.65
CA SER A 498 -49.50 -29.26 36.34
C SER A 498 -50.93 -29.81 36.31
N THR A 499 -51.87 -29.13 35.65
CA THR A 499 -53.28 -29.53 35.66
C THR A 499 -53.73 -30.10 34.32
N THR A 500 -53.86 -31.41 34.26
CA THR A 500 -54.41 -32.21 33.14
C THR A 500 -55.89 -31.94 32.82
N SER A 501 -56.55 -30.99 33.48
CA SER A 501 -58.01 -30.80 33.40
C SER A 501 -58.51 -29.67 32.48
N ASN A 502 -57.64 -28.79 31.97
CA ASN A 502 -58.09 -27.55 31.27
C ASN A 502 -57.58 -27.36 29.84
N ASN A 503 -56.91 -28.35 29.23
CA ASN A 503 -56.41 -28.22 27.85
C ASN A 503 -57.52 -28.53 26.83
N SER A 504 -58.49 -27.62 26.71
CA SER A 504 -59.45 -27.69 25.61
C SER A 504 -58.75 -27.28 24.30
N PRO A 505 -58.88 -28.05 23.20
CA PRO A 505 -58.30 -27.69 21.90
C PRO A 505 -58.85 -26.38 21.31
N LEU A 506 -59.87 -25.80 21.96
CA LEU A 506 -60.55 -24.55 21.58
C LEU A 506 -60.01 -23.32 22.31
N THR A 507 -59.13 -23.49 23.29
CA THR A 507 -58.59 -22.38 24.12
C THR A 507 -57.07 -22.36 24.13
N SER A 508 -56.43 -23.41 23.61
CA SER A 508 -54.99 -23.57 23.62
C SER A 508 -54.51 -24.04 22.25
N PRO A 509 -53.38 -23.50 21.75
CA PRO A 509 -52.92 -23.80 20.42
C PRO A 509 -52.50 -25.26 20.28
N HIS A 510 -52.69 -25.77 19.07
CA HIS A 510 -52.28 -27.11 18.69
C HIS A 510 -50.74 -27.23 18.72
N GLU A 511 -50.22 -28.40 19.09
CA GLU A 511 -48.77 -28.62 19.20
C GLU A 511 -48.03 -28.32 17.90
N LEU A 512 -48.57 -28.78 16.77
CA LEU A 512 -48.05 -28.50 15.43
C LEU A 512 -48.04 -26.98 15.11
N THR A 513 -49.02 -26.23 15.60
CA THR A 513 -49.08 -24.76 15.40
C THR A 513 -47.94 -24.07 16.14
N VAL A 514 -47.59 -24.53 17.34
CA VAL A 514 -46.45 -23.99 18.09
C VAL A 514 -45.12 -24.32 17.40
N GLN A 515 -44.96 -25.55 16.90
CA GLN A 515 -43.78 -25.96 16.13
C GLN A 515 -43.64 -25.16 14.83
N PHE A 516 -44.73 -25.06 14.06
CA PHE A 516 -44.77 -24.29 12.82
C PHE A 516 -44.51 -22.80 13.08
N GLY A 517 -45.06 -22.23 14.16
CA GLY A 517 -44.81 -20.84 14.55
C GLY A 517 -43.33 -20.56 14.81
N LYS A 518 -42.61 -21.45 15.51
CA LYS A 518 -41.15 -21.33 15.71
C LYS A 518 -40.40 -21.44 14.38
N PHE A 519 -40.76 -22.40 13.53
CA PHE A 519 -40.13 -22.63 12.24
C PHE A 519 -40.31 -21.44 11.28
N LEU A 520 -41.53 -20.92 11.18
CA LEU A 520 -41.87 -19.73 10.40
C LEU A 520 -41.12 -18.50 10.93
N SER A 521 -41.10 -18.31 12.25
CA SER A 521 -40.36 -17.21 12.88
C SER A 521 -38.88 -17.25 12.54
N SER A 522 -38.27 -18.44 12.55
CA SER A 522 -36.86 -18.62 12.17
C SER A 522 -36.58 -18.29 10.71
N PHE A 523 -37.45 -18.72 9.78
CA PHE A 523 -37.30 -18.36 8.37
C PHE A 523 -37.44 -16.87 8.11
N LEU A 524 -38.44 -16.25 8.72
CA LEU A 524 -38.65 -14.81 8.56
C LEU A 524 -37.48 -14.02 9.15
N THR A 525 -36.93 -14.45 10.30
CA THR A 525 -35.71 -13.87 10.88
C THR A 525 -34.53 -13.91 9.89
N LEU A 526 -34.36 -15.02 9.16
CA LEU A 526 -33.30 -15.18 8.16
C LEU A 526 -33.55 -14.43 6.84
N ALA A 527 -34.82 -14.14 6.52
CA ALA A 527 -35.19 -13.33 5.37
C ALA A 527 -34.76 -11.87 5.53
N ILE A 528 -34.80 -11.34 6.76
CA ILE A 528 -34.46 -9.94 7.09
C ILE A 528 -32.98 -9.62 6.87
N THR A 529 -32.09 -10.59 7.08
CA THR A 529 -30.64 -10.36 7.03
C THR A 529 -30.13 -10.10 5.62
N HIS A 530 -30.96 -10.30 4.59
CA HIS A 530 -30.58 -10.16 3.20
C HIS A 530 -30.95 -8.78 2.65
N LYS A 531 -29.97 -7.88 2.58
CA LYS A 531 -30.13 -6.50 2.09
C LYS A 531 -29.66 -6.32 0.63
N GLN A 532 -29.75 -7.36 -0.21
CA GLN A 532 -29.43 -7.21 -1.64
C GLN A 532 -30.62 -6.61 -2.39
N ALA A 533 -30.34 -5.80 -3.41
CA ALA A 533 -31.31 -5.18 -4.32
C ALA A 533 -31.99 -6.16 -5.31
N ILE A 534 -32.07 -7.44 -4.95
CA ILE A 534 -32.73 -8.48 -5.74
C ILE A 534 -34.20 -8.53 -5.32
N ASP A 535 -35.10 -8.71 -6.29
CA ASP A 535 -36.53 -8.92 -6.03
C ASP A 535 -36.72 -10.07 -5.04
N GLU A 536 -37.23 -9.76 -3.84
CA GLU A 536 -37.45 -10.73 -2.75
C GLU A 536 -38.28 -11.94 -3.22
N ARG A 537 -39.16 -11.74 -4.21
CA ARG A 537 -40.03 -12.79 -4.77
C ARG A 537 -39.29 -13.82 -5.62
N SER A 538 -38.11 -13.46 -6.13
CA SER A 538 -37.28 -14.34 -6.94
C SER A 538 -36.51 -15.37 -6.11
N GLU A 539 -36.41 -15.16 -4.79
CA GLU A 539 -35.65 -16.05 -3.92
C GLU A 539 -36.42 -17.38 -3.67
N PRO A 540 -35.74 -18.55 -3.72
CA PRO A 540 -36.37 -19.83 -3.39
C PRO A 540 -36.97 -19.88 -1.97
N LEU A 541 -36.45 -19.08 -1.04
CA LEU A 541 -36.99 -18.93 0.31
C LEU A 541 -38.45 -18.42 0.31
N TYR A 542 -38.75 -17.40 -0.50
CA TYR A 542 -40.08 -16.79 -0.59
C TYR A 542 -41.14 -17.83 -0.98
N ASN A 543 -40.87 -18.57 -2.06
CA ASN A 543 -41.75 -19.64 -2.53
C ASN A 543 -41.85 -20.79 -1.52
N SER A 544 -40.77 -21.11 -0.82
CA SER A 544 -40.73 -22.17 0.20
C SER A 544 -41.61 -21.84 1.41
N ILE A 545 -41.60 -20.59 1.88
CA ILE A 545 -42.46 -20.13 2.98
C ILE A 545 -43.94 -20.25 2.59
N ILE A 546 -44.31 -19.80 1.39
CA ILE A 546 -45.69 -19.90 0.89
C ILE A 546 -46.15 -21.36 0.80
N ARG A 547 -45.31 -22.24 0.27
CA ARG A 547 -45.63 -23.68 0.16
C ARG A 547 -45.86 -24.31 1.53
N LEU A 548 -44.96 -24.06 2.49
CA LEU A 548 -45.08 -24.57 3.86
C LEU A 548 -46.35 -24.04 4.55
N ARG A 549 -46.68 -22.75 4.34
CA ARG A 549 -47.91 -22.13 4.85
C ARG A 549 -49.17 -22.81 4.32
N ASN A 550 -49.25 -23.03 3.01
CA ASN A 550 -50.41 -23.67 2.38
C ASN A 550 -50.59 -25.13 2.83
N ASP A 551 -49.48 -25.88 2.95
CA ASP A 551 -49.52 -27.26 3.47
C ASP A 551 -49.95 -27.28 4.96
N PHE A 552 -49.48 -26.31 5.77
CA PHE A 552 -49.89 -26.16 7.17
C PHE A 552 -51.40 -25.89 7.29
N GLU A 553 -51.93 -24.94 6.53
CA GLU A 553 -53.37 -24.61 6.51
C GLU A 553 -54.22 -25.82 6.11
N THR A 554 -53.76 -26.59 5.13
CA THR A 554 -54.44 -27.82 4.69
C THR A 554 -54.51 -28.85 5.83
N VAL A 555 -53.43 -29.03 6.57
CA VAL A 555 -53.38 -29.95 7.73
C VAL A 555 -54.24 -29.44 8.88
N MET A 556 -54.18 -28.15 9.19
CA MET A 556 -54.99 -27.55 10.26
C MET A 556 -56.49 -27.58 9.94
N THR A 557 -56.87 -27.41 8.68
CA THR A 557 -58.26 -27.57 8.22
C THR A 557 -58.74 -29.02 8.34
N LYS A 558 -57.86 -30.01 8.15
CA LYS A 558 -58.21 -31.42 8.42
C LYS A 558 -58.34 -31.70 9.92
N CYS A 559 -57.52 -31.08 10.75
CA CYS A 559 -57.57 -31.22 12.21
C CYS A 559 -58.83 -30.55 12.80
N SER A 560 -59.25 -29.39 12.27
CA SER A 560 -60.43 -28.67 12.75
C SER A 560 -61.72 -29.48 12.63
N LYS A 561 -61.86 -30.29 11.56
CA LYS A 561 -63.00 -31.19 11.33
C LYS A 561 -63.19 -32.27 12.41
N LYS A 562 -62.17 -32.55 13.22
CA LYS A 562 -62.28 -33.48 14.36
C LYS A 562 -62.80 -32.82 15.64
N THR A 563 -62.96 -31.50 15.65
CA THR A 563 -63.36 -30.73 16.83
C THR A 563 -64.83 -30.31 16.73
N LYS A 564 -65.51 -30.14 17.87
CA LYS A 564 -66.93 -29.73 17.94
C LYS A 564 -67.22 -28.38 17.29
N SER A 565 -66.24 -27.46 17.29
CA SER A 565 -66.34 -26.14 16.65
C SER A 565 -65.07 -25.88 15.80
N PRO A 566 -65.12 -26.17 14.48
CA PRO A 566 -63.95 -26.09 13.62
C PRO A 566 -63.42 -24.65 13.45
N GLU A 567 -64.31 -23.66 13.37
CA GLU A 567 -63.96 -22.25 13.18
C GLU A 567 -63.18 -21.71 14.39
N ARG A 568 -63.71 -21.92 15.61
CA ARG A 568 -63.02 -21.52 16.85
C ARG A 568 -61.66 -22.19 17.05
N PHE A 569 -61.51 -23.44 16.59
CA PHE A 569 -60.21 -24.12 16.58
C PHE A 569 -59.23 -23.44 15.62
N LEU A 570 -59.65 -23.13 14.40
CA LEU A 570 -58.81 -22.44 13.41
C LEU A 570 -58.43 -21.04 13.88
N THR A 571 -59.39 -20.26 14.38
CA THR A 571 -59.16 -18.91 14.93
C THR A 571 -58.12 -18.93 16.04
N THR A 572 -58.19 -19.87 16.99
CA THR A 572 -57.22 -19.97 18.09
C THR A 572 -55.80 -20.23 17.57
N ASN A 573 -55.66 -21.10 16.57
CA ASN A 573 -54.36 -21.45 16.00
C ASN A 573 -53.77 -20.35 15.12
N TYR A 574 -54.58 -19.73 14.25
CA TYR A 574 -54.12 -18.63 13.41
C TYR A 574 -53.86 -17.36 14.22
N MET A 575 -54.62 -17.11 15.29
CA MET A 575 -54.36 -16.01 16.23
C MET A 575 -53.01 -16.19 16.94
N TYR A 576 -52.66 -17.42 17.33
CA TYR A 576 -51.33 -17.69 17.87
C TYR A 576 -50.22 -17.33 16.88
N LEU A 577 -50.35 -17.73 15.61
CA LEU A 577 -49.36 -17.40 14.58
C LEU A 577 -49.30 -15.89 14.32
N TYR A 578 -50.45 -15.23 14.21
CA TYR A 578 -50.53 -13.79 14.04
C TYR A 578 -49.82 -13.04 15.18
N ASN A 579 -50.08 -13.43 16.43
CA ASN A 579 -49.41 -12.82 17.59
C ASN A 579 -47.90 -13.02 17.58
N ASN A 580 -47.40 -14.19 17.16
CA ASN A 580 -45.95 -14.43 17.03
C ASN A 580 -45.34 -13.53 15.93
N LEU A 581 -46.03 -13.37 14.80
CA LEU A 581 -45.57 -12.50 13.72
C LEU A 581 -45.57 -11.03 14.13
N GLN A 582 -46.60 -10.58 14.84
CA GLN A 582 -46.65 -9.22 15.38
C GLN A 582 -45.52 -8.97 16.39
N GLN A 583 -45.20 -9.95 17.24
CA GLN A 583 -44.05 -9.85 18.15
C GLN A 583 -42.72 -9.73 17.39
N LEU A 584 -42.54 -10.48 16.30
CA LEU A 584 -41.36 -10.33 15.44
C LEU A 584 -41.31 -8.94 14.81
N HIS A 585 -42.41 -8.47 14.23
CA HIS A 585 -42.52 -7.14 13.62
C HIS A 585 -42.12 -6.04 14.62
N LEU A 586 -42.67 -6.07 15.84
CA LEU A 586 -42.33 -5.11 16.89
C LEU A 586 -40.85 -5.16 17.26
N HIS A 587 -40.27 -6.35 17.35
CA HIS A 587 -38.84 -6.51 17.64
C HIS A 587 -37.95 -5.88 16.55
N LEU A 588 -38.37 -5.93 15.28
CA LEU A 588 -37.63 -5.36 14.15
C LEU A 588 -37.65 -3.83 14.18
N ASN A 589 -38.81 -3.24 14.45
CA ASN A 589 -38.94 -1.78 14.54
C ASN A 589 -38.10 -1.22 15.70
N ILE A 590 -38.00 -1.93 16.81
CA ILE A 590 -37.13 -1.55 17.94
C ILE A 590 -35.65 -1.62 17.55
N SER A 591 -35.19 -2.72 16.92
CA SER A 591 -33.79 -2.85 16.49
C SER A 591 -33.37 -1.82 15.43
N ASN A 592 -34.27 -1.39 14.56
CA ASN A 592 -34.01 -0.31 13.61
C ASN A 592 -33.89 1.07 14.31
N SER A 593 -34.67 1.31 15.37
CA SER A 593 -34.61 2.55 16.16
C SER A 593 -33.31 2.68 16.96
N ASP A 594 -32.77 1.58 17.50
CA ASP A 594 -31.50 1.57 18.22
C ASP A 594 -30.28 1.80 17.28
N ALA A 595 -30.35 1.32 16.04
CA ALA A 595 -29.32 1.54 15.02
C ALA A 595 -29.30 3.00 14.50
N GLN A 596 -30.44 3.70 14.50
CA GLN A 596 -30.50 5.12 14.14
C GLN A 596 -30.01 6.04 15.26
N ASN A 597 -30.22 5.68 16.53
CA ASN A 597 -29.77 6.48 17.68
C ASN A 597 -28.24 6.49 17.87
N HIS A 598 -27.50 5.53 17.31
CA HIS A 598 -26.03 5.53 17.35
C HIS A 598 -25.35 6.37 16.25
N ASN A 599 -26.11 6.90 15.29
CA ASN A 599 -25.59 7.79 14.23
C ASN A 599 -25.91 9.27 14.47
N PHE A 600 -26.48 9.64 15.62
CA PHE A 600 -26.85 11.02 15.94
C PHE A 600 -25.72 11.77 16.66
N ASP A 601 -24.55 11.85 16.02
CA ASP A 601 -23.52 12.81 16.43
C ASP A 601 -22.68 13.26 15.22
N SER A 602 -23.35 13.66 14.12
CA SER A 602 -22.75 14.40 13.01
C SER A 602 -23.81 15.11 12.16
N ALA A 603 -23.80 16.45 12.24
CA ALA A 603 -24.24 17.44 11.26
C ALA A 603 -25.75 17.74 11.04
N GLU A 604 -26.13 18.91 11.55
CA GLU A 604 -26.90 20.02 10.94
C GLU A 604 -28.24 19.79 10.20
N ASN A 605 -29.30 20.29 10.86
CA ASN A 605 -30.40 21.12 10.34
C ASN A 605 -30.63 21.17 8.82
N VAL A 606 -31.67 20.48 8.34
CA VAL A 606 -32.60 21.04 7.35
C VAL A 606 -34.04 20.63 7.69
N SER A 607 -34.87 21.64 7.90
CA SER A 607 -36.32 21.54 8.06
C SER A 607 -36.98 21.16 6.73
N THR A 608 -37.77 20.07 6.73
CA THR A 608 -38.82 19.90 5.72
C THR A 608 -40.07 19.23 6.29
N LYS A 609 -41.19 19.67 5.73
CA LYS A 609 -42.58 19.56 6.18
C LYS A 609 -43.11 18.14 6.32
N ALA A 610 -44.06 18.02 7.24
CA ALA A 610 -45.01 16.93 7.38
C ALA A 610 -45.75 16.61 6.08
N THR A 611 -45.71 15.34 5.67
CA THR A 611 -46.71 14.64 4.87
C THR A 611 -46.48 13.13 5.01
N ASP A 612 -47.54 12.45 5.43
CA ASP A 612 -47.90 11.04 5.24
C ASP A 612 -47.09 9.91 5.93
N ASP A 613 -47.83 9.15 6.74
CA ASP A 613 -47.45 8.00 7.59
C ASP A 613 -46.92 6.75 6.83
N ASP A 614 -46.51 6.87 5.57
CA ASP A 614 -46.11 5.73 4.71
C ASP A 614 -44.59 5.48 4.65
N GLU A 615 -43.73 6.38 5.13
CA GLU A 615 -42.26 6.23 5.01
C GLU A 615 -41.61 5.34 6.07
N ASN A 616 -42.33 4.95 7.13
CA ASN A 616 -41.80 4.04 8.16
C ASN A 616 -41.94 2.54 7.80
N ASP A 617 -42.70 2.23 6.75
CA ASP A 617 -43.12 0.86 6.38
C ASP A 617 -42.17 0.19 5.35
N SER A 618 -41.14 0.89 4.88
CA SER A 618 -40.20 0.39 3.86
C SER A 618 -39.03 -0.43 4.42
N SER A 619 -38.92 -0.57 5.74
CA SER A 619 -37.78 -1.24 6.40
C SER A 619 -37.99 -2.74 6.63
N VAL A 620 -39.23 -3.22 6.51
CA VAL A 620 -39.61 -4.61 6.78
C VAL A 620 -39.76 -5.38 5.46
N PRO A 621 -39.09 -6.55 5.28
CA PRO A 621 -39.22 -7.38 4.09
C PRO A 621 -40.67 -7.68 3.70
N LEU A 622 -40.96 -7.66 2.39
CA LEU A 622 -42.29 -7.86 1.82
C LEU A 622 -42.92 -9.19 2.27
N ILE A 623 -42.12 -10.26 2.34
CA ILE A 623 -42.58 -11.59 2.78
C ILE A 623 -43.14 -11.58 4.21
N ILE A 624 -42.61 -10.75 5.10
CA ILE A 624 -43.11 -10.64 6.48
C ILE A 624 -44.48 -9.98 6.47
N ARG A 625 -44.61 -8.85 5.76
CA ARG A 625 -45.87 -8.11 5.66
C ARG A 625 -46.98 -8.93 5.01
N GLU A 626 -46.67 -9.64 3.91
CA GLU A 626 -47.62 -10.51 3.23
C GLU A 626 -48.04 -11.70 4.12
N THR A 627 -47.11 -12.29 4.87
CA THR A 627 -47.42 -13.40 5.77
C THR A 627 -48.26 -12.95 6.96
N GLU A 628 -47.97 -11.78 7.54
CA GLU A 628 -48.75 -11.16 8.61
C GLU A 628 -50.18 -10.84 8.14
N SER A 629 -50.32 -10.16 7.00
CA SER A 629 -51.61 -9.81 6.41
C SER A 629 -52.46 -11.05 6.09
N HIS A 630 -51.82 -12.13 5.61
CA HIS A 630 -52.48 -13.39 5.33
C HIS A 630 -53.11 -14.01 6.58
N PHE A 631 -52.34 -14.15 7.67
CA PHE A 631 -52.89 -14.71 8.92
C PHE A 631 -53.91 -13.78 9.59
N LYS A 632 -53.74 -12.45 9.50
CA LYS A 632 -54.75 -11.49 9.95
C LYS A 632 -56.09 -11.69 9.23
N THR A 633 -56.05 -11.82 7.90
CA THR A 633 -57.24 -12.06 7.07
C THR A 633 -57.93 -13.37 7.45
N LEU A 634 -57.16 -14.44 7.68
CA LEU A 634 -57.72 -15.72 8.14
C LEU A 634 -58.38 -15.60 9.52
N VAL A 635 -57.75 -14.91 10.47
CA VAL A 635 -58.33 -14.68 11.80
C VAL A 635 -59.64 -13.90 11.69
N GLU A 636 -59.68 -12.82 10.90
CA GLU A 636 -60.91 -12.03 10.70
C GLU A 636 -62.02 -12.84 10.03
N ALA A 637 -61.69 -13.71 9.06
CA ALA A 637 -62.65 -14.56 8.37
C ALA A 637 -63.32 -15.58 9.32
N PHE A 638 -62.53 -16.28 10.14
CA PHE A 638 -63.04 -17.31 11.07
C PHE A 638 -63.55 -16.75 12.41
N THR A 639 -63.37 -15.47 12.69
CA THR A 639 -63.99 -14.79 13.85
C THR A 639 -65.39 -14.28 13.53
N ARG A 640 -65.69 -14.07 12.23
CA ARG A 640 -67.00 -13.59 11.74
C ARG A 640 -67.97 -14.72 11.41
N SER A 641 -67.49 -15.96 11.22
CA SER A 641 -68.30 -17.18 11.12
C SER A 641 -68.69 -17.67 12.52
#